data_AF-A0A1Y2F5S4-F1
#
_entry.id   AF-A0A1Y2F5S4-F1
#
_cell.length_a   1.000
_cell.length_b   1.000
_cell.length_c   1.000
_cell.angle_alpha   90.00
_cell.angle_beta   90.00
_cell.angle_gamma   90.00
#
_symmetry.space_group_name_H-M   'P 1'
#
loop_
_entity.id
_entity.type
_entity.pdbx_description
1 polymer ?
#
loop_
_entity_poly.entity_id
_entity_poly.type
_entity_poly.pdbx_seq_one_letter_code
_entity_poly.pdbx_strand_id
1 'polypeptide(L)'
;MERKTFFNPESSYYINNSIFQNIKTSYETLIYILNHDLIIENTFFSYMPNHSDTNSSSLIVFDSSNTNSKFIFKNSSMSRMKTNGSFIKFSGEKSAVFFENVIINDIISYGPIIEFQSDNAYIDINNITVYNCVNYNNKNSGLFTFKNNVNITINNSTLKENKSLYWGIFNFVDIDDIDLAITNSIFKNNVALFGGALSISCKRKHKYNIRSLSFNDIIFDSNVAERYGGALYFENSFSNINKIENLKFINNTAEIAGGAIYTIMPSSDIISNKKKNEFINIYEKMEFINNKASSYGNNYASPPTQVYLTNTYLYNNNKDEDLLYKIASGSYLPLSFNLTDYYDQYIPDNKYYHSNYELTARIYKIEEIDLSYEIVNNINNSTLNTTAILENSRNHFFNGKCELNNLKIFANTGLYKIKFKIEDSSYNEINLIPNDISLNVSECQEGYIVMLNKYNITYCEKPICINDCINGNCVYNMNNYIPYQNNPLLNKCKCNPGYNVINFGFIKLILIQIGSISMMISLVLLGHMSFSISMLSLLFQHIGMIIITVVFITNIYSAFKLGIYNNENEIKIYEKQLSDSCKRSKASKFSNLYKRTKKSQQKYSKNSKSNSKYGNDNPQMIMANQILNSLKYDNGSENDIGKSYEDDDKTYILIQNCYFNCIKEVFNMHINFIVLTIIAIVVITIIGLILLNKTQSNFDGKNIIVNLMLDNDNKFIFKNPFSNYGLSLNAFECIIYTIIVIKSSFIWKYEGIYRINYTIYYSSFLLLSFGAIPNFILICFYVVFQICKSKFNY
;
A
#
# COMPACT_ATOMS: atom_id res chain seq x y z
N MET A 1 5.04 -53.25 -39.76
CA MET A 1 3.99 -53.90 -38.95
C MET A 1 2.67 -53.61 -39.66
N GLU A 2 1.99 -54.65 -40.16
CA GLU A 2 0.65 -54.46 -40.73
C GLU A 2 -0.31 -53.97 -39.64
N ARG A 3 -0.97 -52.84 -39.89
CA ARG A 3 -2.06 -52.36 -39.03
C ARG A 3 -3.22 -53.33 -39.19
N LYS A 4 -3.51 -54.11 -38.15
CA LYS A 4 -4.70 -54.95 -38.11
C LYS A 4 -5.92 -54.03 -38.00
N THR A 5 -6.76 -54.04 -39.04
CA THR A 5 -8.01 -53.29 -39.15
C THR A 5 -9.13 -54.28 -39.38
N PHE A 6 -10.35 -53.95 -38.95
CA PHE A 6 -11.51 -54.85 -39.13
C PHE A 6 -12.08 -54.75 -40.55
N PHE A 7 -11.99 -53.57 -41.14
CA PHE A 7 -12.45 -53.24 -42.48
C PHE A 7 -11.25 -53.05 -43.41
N ASN A 8 -11.40 -53.38 -44.69
CA ASN A 8 -10.39 -53.12 -45.71
C ASN A 8 -10.23 -51.60 -45.90
N PRO A 9 -9.05 -51.02 -45.67
CA PRO A 9 -8.87 -49.57 -45.75
C PRO A 9 -9.16 -48.97 -47.13
N GLU A 10 -8.94 -49.72 -48.20
CA GLU A 10 -9.09 -49.26 -49.59
C GLU A 10 -10.51 -49.48 -50.12
N SER A 11 -11.53 -49.36 -49.27
CA SER A 11 -12.93 -49.58 -49.65
C SER A 11 -13.81 -48.43 -49.15
N SER A 12 -14.84 -48.10 -49.93
CA SER A 12 -15.91 -47.19 -49.48
C SER A 12 -16.93 -47.97 -48.65
N TYR A 13 -17.37 -47.39 -47.54
CA TYR A 13 -18.35 -48.03 -46.67
C TYR A 13 -19.57 -47.15 -46.45
N TYR A 14 -20.73 -47.80 -46.49
CA TYR A 14 -22.01 -47.23 -46.08
C TYR A 14 -22.59 -48.06 -44.94
N ILE A 15 -22.56 -47.50 -43.74
CA ILE A 15 -23.05 -48.13 -42.51
C ILE A 15 -24.38 -47.44 -42.16
N ASN A 16 -25.49 -48.16 -42.23
CA ASN A 16 -26.81 -47.61 -41.96
C ASN A 16 -27.59 -48.48 -40.97
N ASN A 17 -28.42 -47.86 -40.12
CA ASN A 17 -29.31 -48.54 -39.18
C ASN A 17 -28.61 -49.61 -38.33
N SER A 18 -27.42 -49.28 -37.84
CA SER A 18 -26.51 -50.25 -37.21
C SER A 18 -26.27 -49.93 -35.73
N ILE A 19 -25.96 -50.97 -34.94
CA ILE A 19 -25.61 -50.83 -33.51
C ILE A 19 -24.27 -51.53 -33.27
N PHE A 20 -23.31 -50.75 -32.79
CA PHE A 20 -22.00 -51.21 -32.33
C PHE A 20 -21.98 -51.11 -30.81
N GLN A 21 -22.10 -52.25 -30.13
CA GLN A 21 -22.20 -52.27 -28.67
C GLN A 21 -21.28 -53.32 -28.03
N ASN A 22 -20.69 -52.99 -26.88
CA ASN A 22 -19.88 -53.91 -26.06
C ASN A 22 -18.64 -54.46 -26.77
N ILE A 23 -18.05 -53.68 -27.68
CA ILE A 23 -16.86 -54.09 -28.43
C ILE A 23 -15.62 -53.66 -27.64
N LYS A 24 -14.87 -54.63 -27.13
CA LYS A 24 -13.55 -54.41 -26.55
C LYS A 24 -12.49 -54.68 -27.61
N THR A 25 -11.61 -53.71 -27.84
CA THR A 25 -10.52 -53.85 -28.81
C THR A 25 -9.19 -53.38 -28.23
N SER A 26 -8.11 -54.02 -28.68
CA SER A 26 -6.73 -53.57 -28.49
C SER A 26 -6.08 -53.15 -29.81
N TYR A 27 -6.85 -53.09 -30.91
CA TYR A 27 -6.37 -52.60 -32.19
C TYR A 27 -6.06 -51.10 -32.11
N GLU A 28 -5.03 -50.70 -32.86
CA GLU A 28 -4.74 -49.28 -33.07
C GLU A 28 -5.95 -48.58 -33.73
N THR A 29 -6.65 -49.24 -34.65
CA THR A 29 -7.86 -48.68 -35.29
C THR A 29 -8.88 -49.77 -35.60
N LEU A 30 -10.16 -49.53 -35.31
CA LEU A 30 -11.23 -50.47 -35.69
C LEU A 30 -11.66 -50.29 -37.15
N ILE A 31 -12.00 -49.04 -37.52
CA ILE A 31 -12.40 -48.65 -38.87
C ILE A 31 -11.32 -47.72 -39.42
N TYR A 32 -10.51 -48.21 -40.36
CA TYR A 32 -9.55 -47.37 -41.08
C TYR A 32 -10.01 -47.25 -42.52
N ILE A 33 -10.10 -46.04 -43.04
CA ILE A 33 -10.48 -45.72 -44.43
C ILE A 33 -9.36 -44.91 -45.06
N LEU A 34 -8.95 -45.29 -46.26
CA LEU A 34 -7.91 -44.64 -47.05
C LEU A 34 -8.47 -44.29 -48.43
N ASN A 35 -8.48 -42.99 -48.78
CA ASN A 35 -8.82 -42.44 -50.11
C ASN A 35 -10.26 -42.66 -50.59
N HIS A 36 -11.16 -43.05 -49.69
CA HIS A 36 -12.55 -43.39 -50.00
C HIS A 36 -13.53 -42.72 -49.05
N ASP A 37 -14.79 -42.63 -49.49
CA ASP A 37 -15.87 -42.08 -48.68
C ASP A 37 -16.30 -43.06 -47.58
N LEU A 38 -16.67 -42.50 -46.42
CA LEU A 38 -17.28 -43.23 -45.31
C LEU A 38 -18.57 -42.53 -44.91
N ILE A 39 -19.69 -43.23 -45.09
CA ILE A 39 -21.01 -42.73 -44.76
C ILE A 39 -21.59 -43.59 -43.64
N ILE A 40 -21.93 -42.96 -42.53
CA ILE A 40 -22.52 -43.59 -41.36
C ILE A 40 -23.82 -42.85 -41.01
N GLU A 41 -24.94 -43.55 -41.12
CA GLU A 41 -26.28 -43.00 -40.87
C GLU A 41 -27.06 -43.85 -39.87
N ASN A 42 -27.89 -43.20 -39.04
CA ASN A 42 -28.81 -43.87 -38.12
C ASN A 42 -28.10 -44.95 -37.27
N THR A 43 -26.88 -44.67 -36.82
CA THR A 43 -26.01 -45.67 -36.19
C THR A 43 -25.72 -45.30 -34.73
N PHE A 44 -25.66 -46.32 -33.86
CA PHE A 44 -25.37 -46.17 -32.44
C PHE A 44 -24.08 -46.88 -32.05
N PHE A 45 -23.12 -46.14 -31.48
CA PHE A 45 -21.91 -46.68 -30.86
C PHE A 45 -22.02 -46.57 -29.34
N SER A 46 -21.85 -47.68 -28.61
CA SER A 46 -21.94 -47.68 -27.15
C SER A 46 -21.03 -48.71 -26.48
N TYR A 47 -20.45 -48.36 -25.33
CA TYR A 47 -19.63 -49.28 -24.52
C TYR A 47 -18.47 -49.91 -25.31
N MET A 48 -17.66 -49.08 -25.97
CA MET A 48 -16.53 -49.53 -26.77
C MET A 48 -15.21 -49.06 -26.17
N PRO A 49 -14.63 -49.78 -25.20
CA PRO A 49 -13.30 -49.46 -24.70
C PRO A 49 -12.21 -49.89 -25.70
N ASN A 50 -11.40 -48.94 -26.16
CA ASN A 50 -10.15 -49.20 -26.87
C ASN A 50 -8.96 -49.04 -25.92
N HIS A 51 -8.26 -50.14 -25.64
CA HIS A 51 -7.17 -50.21 -24.67
C HIS A 51 -5.78 -50.34 -25.31
N SER A 52 -5.61 -49.96 -26.57
CA SER A 52 -4.28 -49.98 -27.18
C SER A 52 -3.28 -49.12 -26.40
N ASP A 53 -2.06 -49.62 -26.20
CA ASP A 53 -1.02 -49.00 -25.37
C ASP A 53 -0.44 -47.71 -25.97
N THR A 54 -0.83 -47.36 -27.19
CA THR A 54 -0.32 -46.20 -27.90
C THR A 54 -1.34 -45.06 -27.95
N ASN A 55 -0.82 -43.82 -27.89
CA ASN A 55 -1.60 -42.61 -28.17
C ASN A 55 -2.17 -42.58 -29.59
N SER A 56 -1.82 -43.54 -30.46
CA SER A 56 -2.36 -43.68 -31.81
C SER A 56 -3.66 -44.47 -31.88
N SER A 57 -4.16 -44.98 -30.75
CA SER A 57 -5.43 -45.68 -30.72
C SER A 57 -6.60 -44.78 -31.17
N SER A 58 -7.44 -45.31 -32.05
CA SER A 58 -8.62 -44.64 -32.56
C SER A 58 -9.72 -45.64 -32.87
N LEU A 59 -10.98 -45.21 -32.79
CA LEU A 59 -12.09 -46.03 -33.23
C LEU A 59 -12.18 -45.97 -34.76
N ILE A 60 -12.14 -44.76 -35.29
CA ILE A 60 -12.21 -44.46 -36.71
C ILE A 60 -11.00 -43.62 -37.10
N VAL A 61 -10.26 -44.06 -38.11
CA VAL A 61 -9.28 -43.23 -38.81
C VAL A 61 -9.76 -43.07 -40.24
N PHE A 62 -9.92 -41.82 -40.67
CA PHE A 62 -10.29 -41.44 -42.02
C PHE A 62 -9.13 -40.67 -42.63
N ASP A 63 -8.43 -41.29 -43.57
CA ASP A 63 -7.32 -40.67 -44.28
C ASP A 63 -7.72 -40.40 -45.73
N SER A 64 -7.88 -39.13 -46.07
CA SER A 64 -8.24 -38.75 -47.43
C SER A 64 -7.06 -38.88 -48.42
N SER A 65 -5.83 -39.05 -47.93
CA SER A 65 -4.59 -38.79 -48.68
C SER A 65 -4.78 -37.57 -49.59
N ASN A 66 -4.58 -37.69 -50.89
CA ASN A 66 -4.69 -36.56 -51.83
C ASN A 66 -6.06 -36.47 -52.52
N THR A 67 -7.05 -37.29 -52.13
CA THR A 67 -8.40 -37.27 -52.72
C THR A 67 -9.33 -36.40 -51.87
N ASN A 68 -10.36 -35.81 -52.48
CA ASN A 68 -11.38 -35.04 -51.76
C ASN A 68 -12.47 -35.97 -51.19
N SER A 69 -12.06 -36.94 -50.38
CA SER A 69 -12.96 -37.95 -49.82
C SER A 69 -13.87 -37.34 -48.76
N LYS A 70 -15.08 -37.91 -48.63
CA LYS A 70 -16.13 -37.45 -47.74
C LYS A 70 -16.34 -38.38 -46.56
N PHE A 71 -16.42 -37.81 -45.36
CA PHE A 71 -16.93 -38.48 -44.17
C PHE A 71 -18.28 -37.88 -43.78
N ILE A 72 -19.32 -38.70 -43.71
CA ILE A 72 -20.67 -38.26 -43.34
C ILE A 72 -21.12 -39.06 -42.10
N PHE A 73 -21.45 -38.34 -41.02
CA PHE A 73 -21.99 -38.90 -39.78
C PHE A 73 -23.33 -38.25 -39.44
N LYS A 74 -24.42 -38.96 -39.73
CA LYS A 74 -25.77 -38.40 -39.69
C LYS A 74 -26.72 -39.19 -38.80
N ASN A 75 -27.57 -38.50 -38.05
CA ASN A 75 -28.61 -39.09 -37.19
C ASN A 75 -28.06 -40.21 -36.28
N SER A 76 -26.84 -40.03 -35.79
CA SER A 76 -26.07 -41.09 -35.14
C SER A 76 -25.62 -40.66 -33.76
N SER A 77 -25.28 -41.62 -32.91
CA SER A 77 -24.81 -41.30 -31.55
C SER A 77 -23.68 -42.19 -31.05
N MET A 78 -22.88 -41.60 -30.17
CA MET A 78 -21.68 -42.18 -29.56
C MET A 78 -21.76 -41.99 -28.05
N SER A 79 -21.85 -43.07 -27.28
CA SER A 79 -22.13 -43.01 -25.84
C SER A 79 -21.24 -43.93 -25.00
N ARG A 80 -20.85 -43.50 -23.80
CA ARG A 80 -20.19 -44.37 -22.78
C ARG A 80 -18.96 -45.10 -23.33
N MET A 81 -18.07 -44.36 -23.98
CA MET A 81 -16.88 -44.93 -24.62
C MET A 81 -15.60 -44.55 -23.87
N LYS A 82 -14.55 -45.37 -24.02
CA LYS A 82 -13.21 -45.08 -23.47
C LYS A 82 -12.13 -45.34 -24.51
N THR A 83 -11.21 -44.39 -24.75
CA THR A 83 -10.07 -44.58 -25.66
C THR A 83 -8.79 -44.00 -25.08
N ASN A 84 -7.64 -44.56 -25.43
CA ASN A 84 -6.32 -44.06 -25.04
C ASN A 84 -5.77 -42.97 -25.99
N GLY A 85 -6.38 -42.79 -27.17
CA GLY A 85 -5.98 -41.81 -28.19
C GLY A 85 -7.16 -40.95 -28.63
N SER A 86 -7.33 -40.76 -29.93
CA SER A 86 -8.51 -40.06 -30.47
C SER A 86 -9.69 -41.02 -30.64
N PHE A 87 -10.95 -40.57 -30.73
CA PHE A 87 -12.03 -41.48 -31.17
C PHE A 87 -12.13 -41.53 -32.68
N ILE A 88 -12.26 -40.35 -33.29
CA ILE A 88 -12.28 -40.18 -34.73
C ILE A 88 -11.09 -39.30 -35.10
N LYS A 89 -10.29 -39.76 -36.04
CA LYS A 89 -9.13 -39.05 -36.53
C LYS A 89 -9.23 -38.85 -38.03
N PHE A 90 -9.07 -37.61 -38.47
CA PHE A 90 -9.04 -37.21 -39.88
C PHE A 90 -7.62 -36.83 -40.28
N SER A 91 -7.09 -37.42 -41.35
CA SER A 91 -5.78 -37.13 -41.95
C SER A 91 -5.87 -37.01 -43.47
N GLY A 92 -4.77 -36.62 -44.12
CA GLY A 92 -4.66 -36.42 -45.58
C GLY A 92 -4.60 -34.94 -45.99
N GLU A 93 -4.51 -34.66 -47.28
CA GLU A 93 -4.38 -33.32 -47.85
C GLU A 93 -5.70 -32.53 -47.83
N LYS A 94 -6.83 -33.19 -48.16
CA LYS A 94 -8.16 -32.57 -48.32
C LYS A 94 -9.28 -33.47 -47.80
N SER A 95 -9.87 -33.11 -46.67
CA SER A 95 -11.01 -33.85 -46.11
C SER A 95 -12.28 -33.00 -46.11
N ALA A 96 -13.40 -33.63 -46.47
CA ALA A 96 -14.74 -33.05 -46.36
C ALA A 96 -15.56 -33.83 -45.32
N VAL A 97 -15.93 -33.20 -44.21
CA VAL A 97 -16.49 -33.87 -43.05
C VAL A 97 -17.82 -33.24 -42.65
N PHE A 98 -18.86 -34.06 -42.52
CA PHE A 98 -20.22 -33.62 -42.25
C PHE A 98 -20.79 -34.34 -41.01
N PHE A 99 -21.16 -33.58 -39.99
CA PHE A 99 -21.87 -34.06 -38.80
C PHE A 99 -23.27 -33.46 -38.79
N GLU A 100 -24.32 -34.29 -38.84
CA GLU A 100 -25.72 -33.81 -38.86
C GLU A 100 -26.58 -34.57 -37.85
N ASN A 101 -27.19 -33.86 -36.90
CA ASN A 101 -28.04 -34.47 -35.86
C ASN A 101 -27.31 -35.57 -35.07
N VAL A 102 -26.13 -35.24 -34.53
CA VAL A 102 -25.25 -36.19 -33.84
C VAL A 102 -25.28 -35.98 -32.33
N ILE A 103 -25.28 -37.07 -31.56
CA ILE A 103 -25.17 -37.02 -30.10
C ILE A 103 -23.89 -37.71 -29.66
N ILE A 104 -23.05 -37.00 -28.89
CA ILE A 104 -21.81 -37.52 -28.32
C ILE A 104 -21.86 -37.34 -26.80
N ASN A 105 -21.82 -38.42 -26.02
CA ASN A 105 -21.94 -38.30 -24.57
C ASN A 105 -21.19 -39.33 -23.75
N ASP A 106 -20.87 -38.95 -22.51
CA ASP A 106 -20.26 -39.82 -21.51
C ASP A 106 -18.98 -40.50 -22.04
N ILE A 107 -18.16 -39.75 -22.76
CA ILE A 107 -16.92 -40.25 -23.36
C ILE A 107 -15.73 -39.88 -22.49
N ILE A 108 -14.85 -40.84 -22.22
CA ILE A 108 -13.55 -40.61 -21.57
C ILE A 108 -12.44 -40.87 -22.58
N SER A 109 -11.58 -39.89 -22.80
CA SER A 109 -10.49 -39.97 -23.76
C SER A 109 -9.16 -39.52 -23.14
N TYR A 110 -8.06 -40.10 -23.61
CA TYR A 110 -6.69 -39.62 -23.34
C TYR A 110 -6.05 -38.97 -24.58
N GLY A 111 -6.88 -38.63 -25.58
CA GLY A 111 -6.63 -37.74 -26.71
C GLY A 111 -7.89 -36.96 -27.08
N PRO A 112 -7.86 -36.11 -28.14
CA PRO A 112 -9.08 -35.48 -28.64
C PRO A 112 -10.14 -36.52 -29.01
N ILE A 113 -11.42 -36.34 -28.64
CA ILE A 113 -12.48 -37.22 -29.13
C ILE A 113 -12.53 -37.16 -30.66
N ILE A 114 -12.48 -35.97 -31.23
CA ILE A 114 -12.39 -35.79 -32.66
C ILE A 114 -11.15 -34.96 -32.98
N GLU A 115 -10.27 -35.51 -33.80
CA GLU A 115 -9.02 -34.86 -34.20
C GLU A 115 -8.95 -34.67 -35.71
N PHE A 116 -8.72 -33.44 -36.14
CA PHE A 116 -8.48 -33.08 -37.52
C PHE A 116 -7.01 -32.73 -37.71
N GLN A 117 -6.31 -33.55 -38.48
CA GLN A 117 -4.91 -33.38 -38.87
C GLN A 117 -4.73 -33.19 -40.38
N SER A 118 -5.83 -33.14 -41.15
CA SER A 118 -5.73 -32.91 -42.59
C SER A 118 -5.11 -31.55 -42.89
N ASP A 119 -4.38 -31.41 -44.01
CA ASP A 119 -3.75 -30.14 -44.37
C ASP A 119 -4.80 -29.06 -44.66
N ASN A 120 -5.89 -29.44 -45.33
CA ASN A 120 -7.07 -28.62 -45.56
C ASN A 120 -8.33 -29.41 -45.20
N ALA A 121 -9.06 -28.94 -44.19
CA ALA A 121 -10.32 -29.56 -43.78
C ALA A 121 -11.51 -28.63 -44.07
N TYR A 122 -12.51 -29.17 -44.76
CA TYR A 122 -13.84 -28.57 -44.89
C TYR A 122 -14.80 -29.32 -43.97
N ILE A 123 -15.36 -28.63 -42.99
CA ILE A 123 -16.09 -29.25 -41.88
C ILE A 123 -17.43 -28.55 -41.72
N ASP A 124 -18.53 -29.31 -41.73
CA ASP A 124 -19.86 -28.81 -41.42
C ASP A 124 -20.46 -29.60 -40.24
N ILE A 125 -20.72 -28.90 -39.14
CA ILE A 125 -21.31 -29.45 -37.92
C ILE A 125 -22.67 -28.79 -37.72
N ASN A 126 -23.73 -29.54 -37.94
CA ASN A 126 -25.10 -29.05 -37.80
C ASN A 126 -25.87 -29.88 -36.76
N ASN A 127 -26.43 -29.19 -35.77
CA ASN A 127 -27.26 -29.79 -34.73
C ASN A 127 -26.54 -30.93 -33.97
N ILE A 128 -25.31 -30.69 -33.51
CA ILE A 128 -24.60 -31.63 -32.62
C ILE A 128 -24.93 -31.34 -31.16
N THR A 129 -25.08 -32.40 -30.36
CA THR A 129 -25.16 -32.32 -28.90
C THR A 129 -24.00 -33.09 -28.27
N VAL A 130 -23.12 -32.40 -27.54
CA VAL A 130 -21.96 -32.99 -26.86
C VAL A 130 -22.04 -32.75 -25.36
N TYR A 131 -22.05 -33.80 -24.53
CA TYR A 131 -22.11 -33.62 -23.08
C TYR A 131 -21.45 -34.70 -22.24
N ASN A 132 -21.01 -34.34 -21.03
CA ASN A 132 -20.33 -35.23 -20.09
C ASN A 132 -19.09 -35.93 -20.68
N CYS A 133 -18.43 -35.29 -21.64
CA CYS A 133 -17.22 -35.80 -22.25
C CYS A 133 -15.97 -35.26 -21.52
N VAL A 134 -14.98 -36.11 -21.32
CA VAL A 134 -13.73 -35.77 -20.63
C VAL A 134 -12.52 -36.16 -21.48
N ASN A 135 -11.63 -35.23 -21.75
CA ASN A 135 -10.30 -35.48 -22.31
C ASN A 135 -9.22 -35.22 -21.24
N TYR A 136 -8.49 -36.26 -20.87
CA TYR A 136 -7.39 -36.23 -19.89
C TYR A 136 -6.01 -35.98 -20.52
N ASN A 137 -5.93 -35.76 -21.84
CA ASN A 137 -4.65 -35.53 -22.50
C ASN A 137 -4.02 -34.20 -22.07
N ASN A 138 -2.78 -34.28 -21.58
CA ASN A 138 -1.99 -33.11 -21.21
C ASN A 138 -1.24 -32.48 -22.39
N LYS A 139 -1.23 -33.10 -23.57
CA LYS A 139 -0.48 -32.63 -24.75
C LYS A 139 -1.31 -31.71 -25.64
N ASN A 140 -1.69 -30.53 -25.12
CA ASN A 140 -2.29 -29.46 -25.92
C ASN A 140 -3.48 -29.89 -26.82
N SER A 141 -4.49 -30.57 -26.26
CA SER A 141 -5.70 -30.92 -27.02
C SER A 141 -6.99 -30.47 -26.33
N GLY A 142 -8.03 -30.22 -27.14
CA GLY A 142 -9.43 -30.06 -26.72
C GLY A 142 -10.19 -31.37 -26.83
N LEU A 143 -11.53 -31.36 -26.69
CA LEU A 143 -12.35 -32.52 -27.09
C LEU A 143 -12.36 -32.67 -28.61
N PHE A 144 -12.45 -31.55 -29.31
CA PHE A 144 -12.30 -31.42 -30.73
C PHE A 144 -11.05 -30.62 -30.98
N THR A 145 -10.09 -31.19 -31.71
CA THR A 145 -8.83 -30.51 -32.01
C THR A 145 -8.68 -30.36 -33.52
N PHE A 146 -8.43 -29.13 -33.95
CA PHE A 146 -8.22 -28.78 -35.35
C PHE A 146 -6.81 -28.22 -35.53
N LYS A 147 -6.16 -28.60 -36.63
CA LYS A 147 -4.81 -28.21 -37.02
C LYS A 147 -4.80 -27.78 -38.49
N ASN A 148 -3.72 -27.14 -38.94
CA ASN A 148 -3.49 -26.72 -40.33
C ASN A 148 -4.56 -25.74 -40.85
N ASN A 149 -5.03 -25.88 -42.09
CA ASN A 149 -6.04 -25.01 -42.69
C ASN A 149 -7.44 -25.56 -42.46
N VAL A 150 -8.32 -24.72 -41.91
CA VAL A 150 -9.65 -25.16 -41.47
C VAL A 150 -10.71 -24.21 -41.97
N ASN A 151 -11.64 -24.73 -42.79
CA ASN A 151 -12.92 -24.10 -43.09
C ASN A 151 -14.00 -24.87 -42.36
N ILE A 152 -14.64 -24.24 -41.37
CA ILE A 152 -15.57 -24.90 -40.47
C ILE A 152 -16.82 -24.06 -40.21
N THR A 153 -17.98 -24.71 -40.34
CA THR A 153 -19.29 -24.19 -39.94
C THR A 153 -19.83 -25.01 -38.77
N ILE A 154 -20.29 -24.33 -37.73
CA ILE A 154 -20.95 -24.95 -36.57
C ILE A 154 -22.29 -24.26 -36.36
N ASN A 155 -23.38 -24.99 -36.49
CA ASN A 155 -24.72 -24.43 -36.42
C ASN A 155 -25.62 -25.21 -35.47
N ASN A 156 -26.52 -24.52 -34.77
CA ASN A 156 -27.56 -25.10 -33.92
C ASN A 156 -27.04 -26.12 -32.90
N SER A 157 -25.85 -25.92 -32.36
CA SER A 157 -25.12 -26.95 -31.62
C SER A 157 -25.07 -26.66 -30.12
N THR A 158 -25.11 -27.71 -29.29
CA THR A 158 -25.07 -27.60 -27.83
C THR A 158 -23.92 -28.41 -27.25
N LEU A 159 -23.00 -27.74 -26.55
CA LEU A 159 -21.87 -28.36 -25.87
C LEU A 159 -21.94 -28.03 -24.38
N LYS A 160 -22.21 -29.02 -23.54
CA LYS A 160 -22.40 -28.80 -22.11
C LYS A 160 -21.70 -29.80 -21.20
N GLU A 161 -21.28 -29.35 -20.01
CA GLU A 161 -20.76 -30.24 -18.95
C GLU A 161 -19.55 -31.07 -19.42
N ASN A 162 -18.75 -30.51 -20.33
CA ASN A 162 -17.58 -31.17 -20.86
C ASN A 162 -16.31 -30.69 -20.14
N LYS A 163 -15.29 -31.55 -20.08
CA LYS A 163 -13.99 -31.21 -19.50
C LYS A 163 -12.87 -31.55 -20.46
N SER A 164 -11.99 -30.58 -20.69
CA SER A 164 -10.70 -30.77 -21.34
C SER A 164 -9.60 -30.40 -20.35
N LEU A 165 -8.48 -31.12 -20.34
CA LEU A 165 -7.42 -30.85 -19.37
C LEU A 165 -6.65 -29.55 -19.68
N TYR A 166 -6.54 -29.17 -20.96
CA TYR A 166 -5.73 -28.02 -21.38
C TYR A 166 -6.56 -26.98 -22.13
N TRP A 167 -6.83 -27.18 -23.41
CA TRP A 167 -7.50 -26.16 -24.22
C TRP A 167 -9.01 -26.36 -24.21
N GLY A 168 -9.75 -25.36 -24.68
CA GLY A 168 -11.19 -25.42 -24.82
C GLY A 168 -11.74 -26.66 -25.49
N ILE A 169 -13.03 -26.89 -25.30
CA ILE A 169 -13.75 -28.03 -25.90
C ILE A 169 -13.53 -28.08 -27.41
N PHE A 170 -13.66 -26.94 -28.08
CA PHE A 170 -13.10 -26.72 -29.40
C PHE A 170 -11.73 -26.08 -29.27
N ASN A 171 -10.72 -26.71 -29.87
CA ASN A 171 -9.34 -26.25 -29.82
C ASN A 171 -8.75 -26.19 -31.22
N PHE A 172 -8.40 -24.98 -31.64
CA PHE A 172 -7.73 -24.70 -32.91
C PHE A 172 -6.27 -24.38 -32.58
N VAL A 173 -5.34 -25.26 -32.98
CA VAL A 173 -3.92 -25.14 -32.62
C VAL A 173 -3.08 -25.02 -33.86
N ASP A 174 -2.15 -24.07 -33.84
CA ASP A 174 -1.18 -23.85 -34.91
C ASP A 174 -1.84 -23.71 -36.29
N ILE A 175 -2.97 -23.01 -36.33
CA ILE A 175 -3.72 -22.79 -37.56
C ILE A 175 -3.00 -21.77 -38.45
N ASP A 176 -2.82 -22.13 -39.71
CA ASP A 176 -2.28 -21.24 -40.73
C ASP A 176 -3.41 -20.34 -41.27
N ASP A 177 -4.45 -20.96 -41.84
CA ASP A 177 -5.69 -20.32 -42.34
C ASP A 177 -6.94 -20.84 -41.64
N ILE A 178 -7.83 -19.93 -41.26
CA ILE A 178 -9.08 -20.26 -40.58
C ILE A 178 -10.26 -19.50 -41.19
N ASP A 179 -11.30 -20.20 -41.59
CA ASP A 179 -12.62 -19.63 -41.82
C ASP A 179 -13.61 -20.35 -40.91
N LEU A 180 -13.89 -19.73 -39.76
CA LEU A 180 -14.74 -20.30 -38.71
C LEU A 180 -16.02 -19.49 -38.60
N ALA A 181 -17.15 -20.16 -38.80
CA ALA A 181 -18.47 -19.60 -38.51
C ALA A 181 -19.18 -20.45 -37.45
N ILE A 182 -19.60 -19.83 -36.35
CA ILE A 182 -20.46 -20.45 -35.33
C ILE A 182 -21.76 -19.66 -35.22
N THR A 183 -22.88 -20.36 -35.35
CA THR A 183 -24.22 -19.76 -35.30
C THR A 183 -25.18 -20.53 -34.40
N ASN A 184 -26.08 -19.82 -33.71
CA ASN A 184 -27.21 -20.40 -32.95
C ASN A 184 -26.79 -21.51 -31.97
N SER A 185 -25.68 -21.32 -31.26
CA SER A 185 -25.06 -22.40 -30.49
C SER A 185 -24.91 -22.06 -28.99
N ILE A 186 -24.86 -23.09 -28.15
CA ILE A 186 -24.79 -22.95 -26.69
C ILE A 186 -23.59 -23.73 -26.14
N PHE A 187 -22.76 -23.03 -25.38
CA PHE A 187 -21.62 -23.58 -24.64
C PHE A 187 -21.85 -23.38 -23.15
N LYS A 188 -22.10 -24.46 -22.42
CA LYS A 188 -22.52 -24.38 -21.01
C LYS A 188 -21.72 -25.26 -20.07
N ASN A 189 -21.29 -24.74 -18.91
CA ASN A 189 -20.63 -25.54 -17.87
C ASN A 189 -19.41 -26.33 -18.38
N ASN A 190 -18.69 -25.83 -19.39
CA ASN A 190 -17.49 -26.50 -19.89
C ASN A 190 -16.27 -26.05 -19.08
N VAL A 191 -15.30 -26.95 -18.91
CA VAL A 191 -14.11 -26.72 -18.09
C VAL A 191 -12.84 -27.01 -18.88
N ALA A 192 -11.88 -26.08 -18.87
CA ALA A 192 -10.54 -26.24 -19.44
C ALA A 192 -9.46 -25.48 -18.65
N LEU A 193 -8.19 -25.60 -19.03
CA LEU A 193 -7.11 -24.73 -18.53
C LEU A 193 -7.19 -23.34 -19.18
N PHE A 194 -7.45 -23.29 -20.48
CA PHE A 194 -7.57 -22.07 -21.27
C PHE A 194 -8.83 -22.13 -22.15
N GLY A 195 -9.68 -21.10 -22.09
CA GLY A 195 -10.85 -21.01 -22.96
C GLY A 195 -11.84 -22.12 -22.69
N GLY A 196 -12.59 -22.09 -21.59
CA GLY A 196 -13.43 -23.22 -21.14
C GLY A 196 -14.30 -23.85 -22.24
N ALA A 197 -14.77 -23.06 -23.20
CA ALA A 197 -15.50 -23.52 -24.38
C ALA A 197 -14.64 -23.63 -25.64
N LEU A 198 -13.91 -22.57 -25.98
CA LEU A 198 -13.20 -22.44 -27.26
C LEU A 198 -11.83 -21.80 -27.07
N SER A 199 -10.81 -22.41 -27.67
CA SER A 199 -9.44 -21.89 -27.76
C SER A 199 -8.99 -21.81 -29.22
N ILE A 200 -8.44 -20.67 -29.63
CA ILE A 200 -7.92 -20.46 -30.99
C ILE A 200 -6.52 -19.88 -30.93
N SER A 201 -5.54 -20.69 -31.32
CA SER A 201 -4.15 -20.29 -31.53
C SER A 201 -3.78 -20.37 -33.00
N CYS A 202 -3.41 -19.23 -33.58
CA CYS A 202 -2.94 -19.16 -34.96
C CYS A 202 -1.43 -18.94 -35.01
N LYS A 203 -0.75 -19.49 -36.02
CA LYS A 203 0.66 -19.17 -36.28
C LYS A 203 0.81 -17.67 -36.61
N ARG A 204 2.00 -17.11 -36.45
CA ARG A 204 2.26 -15.70 -36.81
C ARG A 204 1.95 -15.47 -38.30
N LYS A 205 1.34 -14.31 -38.61
CA LYS A 205 0.81 -13.99 -39.94
C LYS A 205 1.90 -14.12 -41.01
N HIS A 206 1.68 -15.02 -41.97
CA HIS A 206 2.21 -14.84 -43.31
C HIS A 206 1.28 -13.89 -44.09
N LYS A 207 1.84 -13.13 -45.03
CA LYS A 207 1.18 -12.01 -45.73
C LYS A 207 -0.11 -12.40 -46.48
N TYR A 208 -0.35 -13.69 -46.70
CA TYR A 208 -1.40 -14.21 -47.57
C TYR A 208 -2.47 -15.02 -46.84
N ASN A 209 -2.45 -15.06 -45.51
CA ASN A 209 -3.33 -15.97 -44.77
C ASN A 209 -4.76 -15.42 -44.68
N ILE A 210 -5.73 -16.24 -45.09
CA ILE A 210 -7.16 -15.94 -44.96
C ILE A 210 -7.57 -16.35 -43.54
N ARG A 211 -7.95 -15.36 -42.74
CA ARG A 211 -8.44 -15.59 -41.38
C ARG A 211 -9.75 -14.83 -41.19
N SER A 212 -10.82 -15.57 -40.96
CA SER A 212 -12.18 -15.07 -40.83
C SER A 212 -12.85 -15.80 -39.68
N LEU A 213 -13.26 -15.04 -38.66
CA LEU A 213 -14.04 -15.55 -37.54
C LEU A 213 -15.40 -14.84 -37.53
N SER A 214 -16.47 -15.62 -37.55
CA SER A 214 -17.86 -15.15 -37.51
C SER A 214 -18.62 -15.84 -36.39
N PHE A 215 -19.16 -15.04 -35.47
CA PHE A 215 -19.94 -15.52 -34.33
C PHE A 215 -21.30 -14.84 -34.33
N ASN A 216 -22.39 -15.61 -34.39
CA ASN A 216 -23.75 -15.06 -34.36
C ASN A 216 -24.68 -15.86 -33.44
N ASP A 217 -25.44 -15.18 -32.59
CA ASP A 217 -26.46 -15.79 -31.72
C ASP A 217 -25.88 -16.95 -30.87
N ILE A 218 -24.84 -16.67 -30.08
CA ILE A 218 -24.15 -17.67 -29.25
C ILE A 218 -24.27 -17.33 -27.77
N ILE A 219 -24.49 -18.35 -26.95
CA ILE A 219 -24.51 -18.23 -25.49
C ILE A 219 -23.36 -19.04 -24.88
N PHE A 220 -22.48 -18.35 -24.16
CA PHE A 220 -21.48 -18.93 -23.28
C PHE A 220 -21.93 -18.76 -21.83
N ASP A 221 -22.40 -19.85 -21.21
CA ASP A 221 -22.98 -19.84 -19.86
C ASP A 221 -22.16 -20.69 -18.90
N SER A 222 -21.61 -20.07 -17.86
CA SER A 222 -20.99 -20.75 -16.72
C SER A 222 -19.81 -21.64 -17.12
N ASN A 223 -19.06 -21.27 -18.16
CA ASN A 223 -17.82 -21.96 -18.53
C ASN A 223 -16.68 -21.53 -17.60
N VAL A 224 -15.74 -22.44 -17.36
CA VAL A 224 -14.66 -22.26 -16.40
C VAL A 224 -13.32 -22.51 -17.08
N ALA A 225 -12.38 -21.59 -16.87
CA ALA A 225 -10.97 -21.78 -17.17
C ALA A 225 -10.12 -21.75 -15.90
N GLU A 226 -9.25 -22.75 -15.72
CA GLU A 226 -8.27 -22.78 -14.61
C GLU A 226 -7.17 -21.71 -14.75
N ARG A 227 -7.05 -21.03 -15.90
CA ARG A 227 -6.12 -19.90 -16.06
C ARG A 227 -6.75 -18.69 -16.72
N TYR A 228 -6.98 -18.76 -18.02
CA TYR A 228 -7.32 -17.59 -18.83
C TYR A 228 -8.52 -17.84 -19.71
N GLY A 229 -9.42 -16.85 -19.80
CA GLY A 229 -10.53 -16.89 -20.74
C GLY A 229 -11.59 -17.91 -20.31
N GLY A 230 -12.47 -17.57 -19.37
CA GLY A 230 -13.42 -18.55 -18.83
C GLY A 230 -14.28 -19.25 -19.88
N ALA A 231 -14.62 -18.54 -20.96
CA ALA A 231 -15.25 -19.11 -22.16
C ALA A 231 -14.29 -19.21 -23.34
N LEU A 232 -13.64 -18.10 -23.70
CA LEU A 232 -12.86 -17.95 -24.94
C LEU A 232 -11.40 -17.61 -24.66
N TYR A 233 -10.50 -18.28 -25.35
CA TYR A 233 -9.08 -17.96 -25.36
C TYR A 233 -8.60 -17.76 -26.80
N PHE A 234 -7.98 -16.62 -27.08
CA PHE A 234 -7.42 -16.29 -28.39
C PHE A 234 -5.92 -16.03 -28.27
N GLU A 235 -5.14 -16.69 -29.10
CA GLU A 235 -3.71 -16.45 -29.28
C GLU A 235 -3.42 -16.10 -30.74
N ASN A 236 -2.97 -14.86 -30.99
CA ASN A 236 -2.66 -14.33 -32.31
C ASN A 236 -3.82 -14.40 -33.35
N SER A 237 -5.05 -14.53 -32.88
CA SER A 237 -6.22 -14.83 -33.72
C SER A 237 -7.35 -13.80 -33.63
N PHE A 238 -7.40 -12.99 -32.56
CA PHE A 238 -8.50 -12.06 -32.31
C PHE A 238 -8.65 -10.96 -33.37
N SER A 239 -7.56 -10.57 -34.05
CA SER A 239 -7.60 -9.59 -35.16
C SER A 239 -8.32 -10.07 -36.43
N ASN A 240 -8.77 -11.32 -36.46
CA ASN A 240 -9.39 -11.94 -37.62
C ASN A 240 -10.92 -12.05 -37.47
N ILE A 241 -11.48 -11.41 -36.46
CA ILE A 241 -12.92 -11.36 -36.22
C ILE A 241 -13.55 -10.42 -37.24
N ASN A 242 -14.39 -10.98 -38.10
CA ASN A 242 -15.06 -10.27 -39.18
C ASN A 242 -16.48 -9.89 -38.79
N LYS A 243 -17.17 -10.77 -38.06
CA LYS A 243 -18.59 -10.61 -37.74
C LYS A 243 -18.92 -11.10 -36.33
N ILE A 244 -19.53 -10.24 -35.53
CA ILE A 244 -20.05 -10.54 -34.20
C ILE A 244 -21.44 -9.94 -34.04
N GLU A 245 -22.42 -10.79 -33.77
CA GLU A 245 -23.81 -10.42 -33.54
C GLU A 245 -24.37 -11.28 -32.38
N ASN A 246 -25.09 -10.65 -31.45
CA ASN A 246 -25.86 -11.30 -30.38
C ASN A 246 -25.09 -12.35 -29.55
N LEU A 247 -23.89 -12.01 -29.07
CA LEU A 247 -23.13 -12.88 -28.17
C LEU A 247 -23.44 -12.58 -26.70
N LYS A 248 -23.68 -13.64 -25.93
CA LYS A 248 -23.91 -13.53 -24.48
C LYS A 248 -22.87 -14.34 -23.69
N PHE A 249 -22.23 -13.70 -22.73
CA PHE A 249 -21.31 -14.30 -21.78
C PHE A 249 -21.89 -14.18 -20.37
N ILE A 250 -22.38 -15.28 -19.82
CA ILE A 250 -23.11 -15.34 -18.56
C ILE A 250 -22.33 -16.18 -17.57
N ASN A 251 -22.00 -15.63 -16.39
CA ASN A 251 -21.37 -16.35 -15.27
C ASN A 251 -20.08 -17.12 -15.60
N ASN A 252 -19.34 -16.76 -16.66
CA ASN A 252 -18.10 -17.44 -16.98
C ASN A 252 -17.00 -17.02 -15.98
N THR A 253 -16.10 -17.95 -15.66
CA THR A 253 -15.06 -17.71 -14.66
C THR A 253 -13.67 -18.12 -15.12
N ALA A 254 -12.67 -17.30 -14.82
CA ALA A 254 -11.26 -17.62 -15.01
C ALA A 254 -10.47 -17.49 -13.70
N GLU A 255 -9.55 -18.41 -13.45
CA GLU A 255 -8.77 -18.34 -12.21
C GLU A 255 -7.79 -17.16 -12.18
N ILE A 256 -7.26 -16.74 -13.33
CA ILE A 256 -6.29 -15.64 -13.42
C ILE A 256 -6.96 -14.41 -14.02
N ALA A 257 -7.23 -14.42 -15.33
CA ALA A 257 -7.68 -13.23 -16.04
C ALA A 257 -8.64 -13.54 -17.18
N GLY A 258 -9.46 -12.56 -17.55
CA GLY A 258 -10.41 -12.69 -18.66
C GLY A 258 -11.54 -13.65 -18.32
N GLY A 259 -12.41 -13.27 -17.38
CA GLY A 259 -13.45 -14.17 -16.87
C GLY A 259 -14.37 -14.72 -17.95
N ALA A 260 -14.60 -13.99 -19.06
CA ALA A 260 -15.19 -14.54 -20.27
C ALA A 260 -14.15 -14.76 -21.38
N ILE A 261 -13.37 -13.74 -21.73
CA ILE A 261 -12.48 -13.74 -22.90
C ILE A 261 -11.05 -13.39 -22.49
N TYR A 262 -10.07 -14.11 -23.02
CA TYR A 262 -8.67 -13.73 -22.90
C TYR A 262 -7.99 -13.69 -24.26
N THR A 263 -7.24 -12.63 -24.53
CA THR A 263 -6.60 -12.41 -25.84
C THR A 263 -5.11 -12.16 -25.70
N ILE A 264 -4.30 -12.93 -26.42
CA ILE A 264 -2.88 -12.67 -26.62
C ILE A 264 -2.69 -12.07 -28.01
N MET A 265 -2.22 -10.83 -28.04
CA MET A 265 -1.92 -10.09 -29.27
C MET A 265 -0.43 -10.25 -29.63
N PRO A 266 -0.08 -10.29 -30.93
CA PRO A 266 1.32 -10.25 -31.35
C PRO A 266 1.92 -8.87 -31.06
N SER A 267 3.19 -8.82 -30.61
CA SER A 267 3.88 -7.58 -30.22
C SER A 267 3.84 -6.48 -31.29
N SER A 268 3.92 -6.84 -32.57
CA SER A 268 3.86 -5.89 -33.70
C SER A 268 2.54 -5.12 -33.78
N ASP A 269 1.43 -5.70 -33.30
CA ASP A 269 0.10 -5.09 -33.37
C ASP A 269 -0.21 -4.19 -32.17
N ILE A 270 0.56 -4.32 -31.09
CA ILE A 270 0.35 -3.59 -29.83
C ILE A 270 0.55 -2.08 -30.02
N ILE A 271 1.33 -1.67 -31.02
CA ILE A 271 1.81 -0.29 -31.18
C ILE A 271 0.72 0.66 -31.71
N SER A 272 -0.34 0.16 -32.34
CA SER A 272 -1.38 1.05 -32.91
C SER A 272 -2.60 1.20 -32.00
N ASN A 273 -2.77 2.38 -31.40
CA ASN A 273 -3.99 2.76 -30.65
C ASN A 273 -5.29 2.55 -31.45
N LYS A 274 -5.20 2.60 -32.79
CA LYS A 274 -6.34 2.36 -33.68
C LYS A 274 -6.94 0.95 -33.51
N LYS A 275 -6.11 -0.10 -33.50
CA LYS A 275 -6.58 -1.49 -33.35
C LYS A 275 -7.21 -1.73 -31.98
N LYS A 276 -6.66 -1.12 -30.93
CA LYS A 276 -7.21 -1.21 -29.59
C LYS A 276 -8.67 -0.74 -29.53
N ASN A 277 -8.97 0.41 -30.13
CA ASN A 277 -10.34 0.93 -30.18
C ASN A 277 -11.27 0.04 -31.01
N GLU A 278 -10.77 -0.54 -32.12
CA GLU A 278 -11.55 -1.51 -32.91
C GLU A 278 -11.97 -2.73 -32.07
N PHE A 279 -11.07 -3.24 -31.20
CA PHE A 279 -11.40 -4.35 -30.31
C PHE A 279 -12.36 -3.97 -29.18
N ILE A 280 -12.21 -2.78 -28.60
CA ILE A 280 -13.16 -2.28 -27.59
C ILE A 280 -14.56 -2.18 -28.21
N ASN A 281 -14.67 -1.62 -29.42
CA ASN A 281 -15.94 -1.53 -30.15
C ASN A 281 -16.56 -2.91 -30.47
N ILE A 282 -15.72 -3.94 -30.64
CA ILE A 282 -16.20 -5.32 -30.79
C ILE A 282 -16.82 -5.82 -29.49
N TYR A 283 -16.17 -5.59 -28.34
CA TYR A 283 -16.69 -6.02 -27.04
C TYR A 283 -17.97 -5.28 -26.64
N GLU A 284 -18.14 -4.02 -27.04
CA GLU A 284 -19.37 -3.25 -26.79
C GLU A 284 -20.61 -3.85 -27.47
N LYS A 285 -20.44 -4.71 -28.49
CA LYS A 285 -21.53 -5.44 -29.15
C LYS A 285 -21.92 -6.73 -28.43
N MET A 286 -21.22 -7.09 -27.36
CA MET A 286 -21.44 -8.32 -26.61
C MET A 286 -22.15 -8.03 -25.28
N GLU A 287 -22.96 -8.98 -24.83
CA GLU A 287 -23.62 -8.90 -23.52
C GLU A 287 -22.79 -9.69 -22.49
N PHE A 288 -22.26 -9.01 -21.48
CA PHE A 288 -21.52 -9.63 -20.37
C PHE A 288 -22.33 -9.55 -19.07
N ILE A 289 -22.64 -10.71 -18.49
CA ILE A 289 -23.45 -10.83 -17.26
C ILE A 289 -22.66 -11.63 -16.23
N ASN A 290 -22.25 -10.98 -15.13
CA ASN A 290 -21.68 -11.63 -13.95
C ASN A 290 -20.45 -12.54 -14.19
N ASN A 291 -19.64 -12.28 -15.21
CA ASN A 291 -18.38 -12.99 -15.41
C ASN A 291 -17.36 -12.59 -14.32
N LYS A 292 -16.42 -13.48 -13.98
CA LYS A 292 -15.45 -13.24 -12.90
C LYS A 292 -14.05 -13.73 -13.27
N ALA A 293 -13.04 -12.93 -12.96
CA ALA A 293 -11.64 -13.34 -12.94
C ALA A 293 -11.05 -13.09 -11.56
N SER A 294 -10.18 -13.97 -11.06
CA SER A 294 -9.65 -13.77 -9.69
C SER A 294 -8.58 -12.69 -9.60
N SER A 295 -7.86 -12.38 -10.70
CA SER A 295 -6.82 -11.34 -10.73
C SER A 295 -7.34 -10.06 -11.38
N TYR A 296 -7.67 -10.08 -12.69
CA TYR A 296 -8.13 -8.89 -13.41
C TYR A 296 -8.99 -9.23 -14.65
N GLY A 297 -9.74 -8.24 -15.13
CA GLY A 297 -10.57 -8.35 -16.33
C GLY A 297 -11.65 -9.41 -16.23
N ASN A 298 -12.71 -9.09 -15.48
CA ASN A 298 -13.86 -10.00 -15.29
C ASN A 298 -14.51 -10.42 -16.60
N ASN A 299 -14.58 -9.52 -17.58
CA ASN A 299 -15.17 -9.80 -18.89
C ASN A 299 -14.10 -10.21 -19.87
N TYR A 300 -13.16 -9.32 -20.14
CA TYR A 300 -12.06 -9.56 -21.06
C TYR A 300 -10.74 -9.09 -20.47
N ALA A 301 -9.63 -9.71 -20.87
CA ALA A 301 -8.29 -9.32 -20.46
C ALA A 301 -7.24 -9.74 -21.50
N SER A 302 -6.03 -9.21 -21.37
CA SER A 302 -4.86 -9.68 -22.11
C SER A 302 -3.67 -9.91 -21.16
N PRO A 303 -2.53 -10.43 -21.64
CA PRO A 303 -1.29 -10.36 -20.88
C PRO A 303 -0.90 -8.91 -20.56
N PRO A 304 -0.03 -8.69 -19.58
CA PRO A 304 0.62 -7.40 -19.38
C PRO A 304 1.28 -6.93 -20.67
N THR A 305 1.01 -5.68 -21.07
CA THR A 305 1.63 -5.09 -22.26
C THR A 305 2.22 -3.72 -21.98
N GLN A 306 1.89 -3.10 -20.85
CA GLN A 306 2.27 -1.74 -20.55
C GLN A 306 2.62 -1.56 -19.08
N VAL A 307 3.55 -0.64 -18.83
CA VAL A 307 3.93 -0.20 -17.49
C VAL A 307 3.90 1.32 -17.48
N TYR A 308 3.06 1.90 -16.62
CA TYR A 308 2.89 3.35 -16.51
C TYR A 308 3.54 3.91 -15.25
N LEU A 309 4.34 4.95 -15.40
CA LEU A 309 4.86 5.72 -14.28
C LEU A 309 3.72 6.53 -13.62
N THR A 310 3.45 6.29 -12.34
CA THR A 310 2.37 6.98 -11.61
C THR A 310 2.75 8.39 -11.15
N ASN A 311 4.05 8.70 -11.10
CA ASN A 311 4.58 10.01 -10.71
C ASN A 311 4.40 11.03 -11.84
N THR A 312 3.17 11.50 -12.04
CA THR A 312 2.78 12.37 -13.18
C THR A 312 3.55 13.70 -13.25
N TYR A 313 4.01 14.23 -12.11
CA TYR A 313 4.81 15.46 -12.03
C TYR A 313 6.16 15.34 -12.75
N LEU A 314 6.68 14.12 -12.97
CA LEU A 314 7.92 13.89 -13.72
C LEU A 314 7.70 13.91 -15.24
N TYR A 315 6.46 13.72 -15.70
CA TYR A 315 6.15 13.59 -17.13
C TYR A 315 5.49 14.84 -17.71
N ASN A 316 4.56 15.48 -16.99
CA ASN A 316 3.85 16.67 -17.49
C ASN A 316 4.77 17.85 -17.78
N ASN A 317 5.92 17.89 -17.11
CA ASN A 317 6.94 18.91 -17.29
C ASN A 317 7.77 18.75 -18.58
N ASN A 318 7.68 17.63 -19.30
CA ASN A 318 8.53 17.35 -20.47
C ASN A 318 7.95 17.83 -21.81
N LYS A 319 6.75 18.42 -21.85
CA LYS A 319 6.24 19.03 -23.10
C LYS A 319 6.85 20.40 -23.38
N ASP A 320 7.34 21.07 -22.34
CA ASP A 320 8.14 22.28 -22.46
C ASP A 320 9.59 21.90 -22.16
N GLU A 321 10.48 22.06 -23.14
CA GLU A 321 11.92 21.71 -23.02
C GLU A 321 12.61 22.38 -21.81
N ASP A 322 12.00 23.42 -21.24
CA ASP A 322 12.52 24.22 -20.14
C ASP A 322 12.27 23.64 -18.72
N LEU A 323 11.45 22.60 -18.55
CA LEU A 323 11.03 22.08 -17.23
C LEU A 323 11.70 20.74 -16.84
N LEU A 324 13.01 20.61 -17.06
CA LEU A 324 13.78 19.44 -16.61
C LEU A 324 13.74 19.26 -15.08
N TYR A 325 13.52 18.03 -14.62
CA TYR A 325 13.53 17.70 -13.19
C TYR A 325 14.94 17.86 -12.62
N LYS A 326 15.12 18.82 -11.70
CA LYS A 326 16.40 19.11 -11.06
C LYS A 326 16.60 18.22 -9.84
N ILE A 327 17.73 17.51 -9.78
CA ILE A 327 18.08 16.66 -8.64
C ILE A 327 19.56 16.82 -8.30
N ALA A 328 19.90 16.89 -7.00
CA ALA A 328 21.30 16.88 -6.58
C ALA A 328 21.84 15.44 -6.59
N SER A 329 23.09 15.25 -7.01
CA SER A 329 23.76 13.95 -6.91
C SER A 329 23.75 13.43 -5.46
N GLY A 330 23.57 12.13 -5.26
CA GLY A 330 23.36 11.49 -3.97
C GLY A 330 21.91 11.54 -3.46
N SER A 331 21.00 12.22 -4.15
CA SER A 331 19.58 12.29 -3.74
C SER A 331 18.79 11.07 -4.21
N TYR A 332 17.65 10.84 -3.54
CA TYR A 332 16.67 9.82 -3.92
C TYR A 332 15.70 10.35 -4.97
N LEU A 333 15.37 9.51 -5.95
CA LEU A 333 14.32 9.73 -6.93
C LEU A 333 13.26 8.63 -6.78
N PRO A 334 12.27 8.78 -5.89
CA PRO A 334 11.24 7.78 -5.72
C PRO A 334 10.37 7.71 -6.98
N LEU A 335 10.29 6.52 -7.58
CA LEU A 335 9.45 6.23 -8.75
C LEU A 335 8.50 5.08 -8.43
N SER A 336 7.27 5.18 -8.90
CA SER A 336 6.28 4.12 -8.78
C SER A 336 5.64 3.84 -10.13
N PHE A 337 5.51 2.56 -10.46
CA PHE A 337 5.05 2.06 -11.75
C PHE A 337 3.89 1.10 -11.55
N ASN A 338 2.85 1.23 -12.39
CA ASN A 338 1.72 0.30 -12.45
C ASN A 338 1.79 -0.55 -13.70
N LEU A 339 1.51 -1.84 -13.56
CA LEU A 339 1.39 -2.80 -14.64
C LEU A 339 -0.05 -2.81 -15.18
N THR A 340 -0.21 -2.70 -16.49
CA THR A 340 -1.51 -2.77 -17.17
C THR A 340 -1.49 -3.73 -18.35
N ASP A 341 -2.67 -4.22 -18.68
CA ASP A 341 -2.90 -5.05 -19.86
C ASP A 341 -3.06 -4.19 -21.13
N TYR A 342 -3.29 -4.83 -22.28
CA TYR A 342 -3.50 -4.17 -23.58
C TYR A 342 -4.72 -3.25 -23.59
N TYR A 343 -5.68 -3.47 -22.71
CA TYR A 343 -6.92 -2.71 -22.58
C TYR A 343 -6.84 -1.62 -21.50
N ASP A 344 -5.63 -1.24 -21.06
CA ASP A 344 -5.37 -0.32 -19.93
C ASP A 344 -5.94 -0.78 -18.58
N GLN A 345 -6.26 -2.07 -18.42
CA GLN A 345 -6.74 -2.58 -17.15
C GLN A 345 -5.57 -2.76 -16.20
N TYR A 346 -5.69 -2.24 -14.98
CA TYR A 346 -4.71 -2.46 -13.92
C TYR A 346 -4.67 -3.94 -13.54
N ILE A 347 -3.44 -4.47 -13.40
CA ILE A 347 -3.19 -5.87 -13.07
C ILE A 347 -2.74 -5.95 -11.61
N PRO A 348 -3.64 -6.17 -10.63
CA PRO A 348 -3.26 -6.22 -9.22
C PRO A 348 -2.49 -7.49 -8.86
N ASP A 349 -2.34 -8.47 -9.77
CA ASP A 349 -1.57 -9.70 -9.61
C ASP A 349 -1.60 -10.38 -8.22
N ASN A 350 -2.78 -10.48 -7.60
CA ASN A 350 -2.94 -10.99 -6.23
C ASN A 350 -2.47 -12.44 -6.04
N LYS A 351 -2.24 -13.18 -7.13
CA LYS A 351 -1.80 -14.57 -7.15
C LYS A 351 -0.34 -14.74 -7.60
N TYR A 352 0.42 -13.65 -7.78
CA TYR A 352 1.84 -13.66 -8.13
C TYR A 352 2.16 -14.34 -9.48
N TYR A 353 1.26 -14.27 -10.47
CA TYR A 353 1.52 -14.80 -11.81
C TYR A 353 2.43 -13.91 -12.63
N HIS A 354 2.50 -12.62 -12.28
CA HIS A 354 3.26 -11.58 -12.96
C HIS A 354 4.33 -10.96 -12.05
N SER A 355 4.56 -11.50 -10.85
CA SER A 355 5.55 -10.96 -9.91
C SER A 355 7.00 -11.16 -10.35
N ASN A 356 7.22 -11.98 -11.36
CA ASN A 356 8.56 -12.25 -11.90
C ASN A 356 9.07 -11.12 -12.81
N TYR A 357 8.23 -10.15 -13.20
CA TYR A 357 8.71 -9.00 -13.95
C TYR A 357 9.62 -8.14 -13.08
N GLU A 358 10.90 -8.04 -13.47
CA GLU A 358 11.89 -7.15 -12.87
C GLU A 358 12.03 -5.89 -13.72
N LEU A 359 11.81 -4.73 -13.10
CA LEU A 359 12.07 -3.43 -13.70
C LEU A 359 13.50 -3.00 -13.35
N THR A 360 14.29 -2.71 -14.38
CA THR A 360 15.65 -2.17 -14.25
C THR A 360 15.72 -0.77 -14.84
N ALA A 361 16.28 0.17 -14.07
CA ALA A 361 16.61 1.53 -14.48
C ALA A 361 18.11 1.66 -14.80
N ARG A 362 18.44 2.38 -15.87
CA ARG A 362 19.82 2.70 -16.28
C ARG A 362 19.95 4.18 -16.64
N ILE A 363 21.04 4.83 -16.25
CA ILE A 363 21.27 6.26 -16.47
C ILE A 363 22.30 6.49 -17.58
N TYR A 364 22.06 7.50 -18.41
CA TYR A 364 22.90 7.90 -19.55
C TYR A 364 23.07 9.42 -19.57
N LYS A 365 24.27 9.92 -19.86
CA LYS A 365 24.50 11.36 -20.05
C LYS A 365 24.01 11.75 -21.45
N ILE A 366 23.27 12.86 -21.59
CA ILE A 366 22.68 13.27 -22.88
C ILE A 366 23.74 13.74 -23.88
N GLU A 367 24.84 14.33 -23.38
CA GLU A 367 25.93 14.90 -24.20
C GLU A 367 26.74 13.86 -25.01
N GLU A 368 26.53 12.55 -24.81
CA GLU A 368 27.21 11.47 -25.55
C GLU A 368 26.32 10.80 -26.61
N ILE A 369 25.10 11.32 -26.85
CA ILE A 369 24.20 10.78 -27.87
C ILE A 369 24.49 11.44 -29.23
N ASP A 370 25.71 11.25 -29.72
CA ASP A 370 25.99 11.30 -31.16
C ASP A 370 26.73 10.00 -31.55
N LEU A 371 25.98 9.11 -32.22
CA LEU A 371 26.46 8.22 -33.30
C LEU A 371 27.17 6.86 -33.04
N SER A 372 27.09 6.17 -31.89
CA SER A 372 27.73 4.82 -31.82
C SER A 372 27.01 3.71 -31.03
N TYR A 373 25.67 3.68 -31.04
CA TYR A 373 24.92 2.66 -30.30
C TYR A 373 24.86 1.25 -30.97
N GLU A 374 25.64 0.96 -32.01
CA GLU A 374 25.59 -0.36 -32.68
C GLU A 374 26.85 -1.25 -32.56
N ILE A 375 27.98 -0.82 -31.97
CA ILE A 375 29.24 -1.59 -32.15
C ILE A 375 29.81 -2.28 -30.89
N VAL A 376 29.39 -1.98 -29.66
CA VAL A 376 30.12 -2.49 -28.48
C VAL A 376 29.44 -3.69 -27.80
N ASN A 377 29.43 -4.83 -28.48
CA ASN A 377 29.21 -6.15 -27.84
C ASN A 377 30.52 -6.95 -27.65
N ASN A 378 31.70 -6.36 -27.89
CA ASN A 378 32.97 -7.11 -27.88
C ASN A 378 34.17 -6.43 -27.20
N ILE A 379 33.99 -5.39 -26.37
CA ILE A 379 35.13 -4.77 -25.67
C ILE A 379 35.25 -5.34 -24.25
N ASN A 380 36.18 -6.27 -24.11
CA ASN A 380 36.66 -6.78 -22.83
C ASN A 380 37.30 -5.65 -22.00
N ASN A 381 36.75 -5.42 -20.80
CA ASN A 381 37.43 -4.93 -19.60
C ASN A 381 38.32 -3.66 -19.69
N SER A 382 38.01 -2.68 -20.55
CA SER A 382 38.55 -1.33 -20.33
C SER A 382 37.74 -0.64 -19.23
N THR A 383 38.45 -0.07 -18.26
CA THR A 383 37.92 0.72 -17.15
C THR A 383 37.20 1.95 -17.68
N LEU A 384 35.93 1.79 -18.07
CA LEU A 384 35.05 2.89 -18.44
C LEU A 384 34.89 3.79 -17.21
N ASN A 385 35.37 5.02 -17.33
CA ASN A 385 35.10 6.09 -16.36
C ASN A 385 33.60 6.38 -16.38
N THR A 386 32.84 5.65 -15.55
CA THR A 386 31.40 5.82 -15.44
C THR A 386 31.11 7.20 -14.85
N THR A 387 30.49 8.08 -15.64
CA THR A 387 30.13 9.44 -15.21
C THR A 387 28.84 9.48 -14.37
N ALA A 388 28.09 8.37 -14.34
CA ALA A 388 26.86 8.22 -13.56
C ALA A 388 26.57 6.75 -13.19
N ILE A 389 25.95 6.54 -12.03
CA ILE A 389 25.55 5.25 -11.47
C ILE A 389 24.20 5.42 -10.75
N LEU A 390 23.34 4.40 -10.83
CA LEU A 390 22.14 4.29 -10.03
C LEU A 390 22.32 3.20 -8.98
N GLU A 391 22.00 3.49 -7.72
CA GLU A 391 21.86 2.47 -6.67
C GLU A 391 20.38 2.15 -6.46
N ASN A 392 20.08 0.89 -6.13
CA ASN A 392 18.71 0.34 -6.02
C ASN A 392 17.90 0.56 -7.30
N SER A 393 18.55 0.35 -8.45
CA SER A 393 17.96 0.57 -9.76
C SER A 393 17.09 -0.58 -10.27
N ARG A 394 16.82 -1.57 -9.43
CA ARG A 394 16.04 -2.75 -9.78
C ARG A 394 15.00 -3.05 -8.72
N ASN A 395 13.80 -3.42 -9.16
CA ASN A 395 12.77 -3.95 -8.27
C ASN A 395 11.74 -4.77 -9.07
N HIS A 396 10.99 -5.62 -8.39
CA HIS A 396 9.94 -6.46 -8.98
C HIS A 396 8.56 -5.84 -8.85
N PHE A 397 7.63 -6.27 -9.71
CA PHE A 397 6.22 -5.94 -9.56
C PHE A 397 5.60 -6.79 -8.45
N PHE A 398 5.11 -6.14 -7.41
CA PHE A 398 4.29 -6.76 -6.37
C PHE A 398 2.89 -6.20 -6.46
N ASN A 399 1.91 -7.08 -6.63
CA ASN A 399 0.52 -6.72 -6.87
C ASN A 399 0.34 -5.69 -8.02
N GLY A 400 1.06 -5.89 -9.12
CA GLY A 400 1.03 -4.94 -10.24
C GLY A 400 1.74 -3.62 -10.03
N LYS A 401 2.45 -3.43 -8.90
CA LYS A 401 3.18 -2.20 -8.61
C LYS A 401 4.65 -2.45 -8.44
N CYS A 402 5.49 -1.61 -9.04
CA CYS A 402 6.92 -1.61 -8.82
C CYS A 402 7.35 -0.25 -8.26
N GLU A 403 7.90 -0.25 -7.04
CA GLU A 403 8.27 0.97 -6.32
C GLU A 403 9.79 1.06 -6.14
N LEU A 404 10.42 2.02 -6.81
CA LEU A 404 11.83 2.34 -6.64
C LEU A 404 12.01 3.46 -5.61
N ASN A 405 11.47 3.28 -4.40
CA ASN A 405 11.46 4.29 -3.33
C ASN A 405 12.87 4.74 -2.90
N ASN A 406 13.87 3.86 -3.07
CA ASN A 406 15.25 4.08 -2.66
C ASN A 406 16.21 4.24 -3.85
N LEU A 407 15.71 4.53 -5.06
CA LEU A 407 16.56 4.79 -6.22
C LEU A 407 17.42 6.02 -5.96
N LYS A 408 18.74 5.83 -5.88
CA LYS A 408 19.69 6.90 -5.56
C LYS A 408 20.56 7.18 -6.77
N ILE A 409 20.69 8.46 -7.11
CA ILE A 409 21.40 8.90 -8.32
C ILE A 409 22.76 9.42 -7.95
N PHE A 410 23.83 8.84 -8.49
CA PHE A 410 25.19 9.37 -8.39
C PHE A 410 25.64 9.78 -9.77
N ALA A 411 25.74 11.08 -10.02
CA ALA A 411 26.16 11.61 -11.32
C ALA A 411 26.86 12.95 -11.11
N ASN A 412 27.84 13.27 -11.95
CA ASN A 412 28.39 14.62 -11.96
C ASN A 412 27.32 15.61 -12.51
N THR A 413 27.51 16.91 -12.30
CA THR A 413 26.59 17.93 -12.80
C THR A 413 26.41 17.82 -14.31
N GLY A 414 25.16 17.87 -14.79
CA GLY A 414 24.84 17.78 -16.20
C GLY A 414 23.45 17.23 -16.51
N LEU A 415 23.18 17.00 -17.80
CA LEU A 415 21.92 16.48 -18.29
C LEU A 415 21.98 14.96 -18.50
N TYR A 416 21.00 14.24 -17.97
CA TYR A 416 20.92 12.79 -17.98
C TYR A 416 19.55 12.28 -18.41
N LYS A 417 19.50 11.04 -18.88
CA LYS A 417 18.27 10.26 -19.10
C LYS A 417 18.34 8.95 -18.33
N ILE A 418 17.30 8.64 -17.57
CA ILE A 418 17.07 7.31 -17.03
C ILE A 418 16.19 6.53 -17.99
N LYS A 419 16.68 5.42 -18.55
CA LYS A 419 15.89 4.48 -19.34
C LYS A 419 15.47 3.30 -18.49
N PHE A 420 14.25 2.84 -18.69
CA PHE A 420 13.70 1.66 -18.02
C PHE A 420 13.69 0.46 -18.96
N LYS A 421 13.83 -0.75 -18.40
CA LYS A 421 13.73 -2.02 -19.13
C LYS A 421 13.15 -3.09 -18.20
N ILE A 422 12.37 -4.03 -18.77
CA ILE A 422 12.00 -5.27 -18.10
C ILE A 422 13.01 -6.38 -18.47
N GLU A 423 13.67 -7.02 -17.49
CA GLU A 423 14.77 -7.97 -17.76
C GLU A 423 14.32 -9.39 -18.18
N ASP A 424 13.05 -9.77 -17.98
CA ASP A 424 12.53 -11.10 -18.36
C ASP A 424 11.11 -11.01 -18.94
N SER A 425 11.02 -10.63 -20.21
CA SER A 425 9.76 -10.57 -20.95
C SER A 425 9.68 -11.69 -21.99
N SER A 426 9.82 -12.93 -21.54
CA SER A 426 9.78 -14.14 -22.39
C SER A 426 8.53 -14.26 -23.29
N TYR A 427 7.44 -13.56 -22.95
CA TYR A 427 6.16 -13.72 -23.66
C TYR A 427 5.72 -12.51 -24.49
N ASN A 428 6.10 -11.27 -24.16
CA ASN A 428 5.73 -10.06 -24.92
C ASN A 428 6.64 -8.88 -24.59
N GLU A 429 6.89 -7.99 -25.56
CA GLU A 429 7.50 -6.69 -25.28
C GLU A 429 6.52 -5.82 -24.46
N ILE A 430 6.91 -5.47 -23.24
CA ILE A 430 6.15 -4.58 -22.36
C ILE A 430 6.58 -3.14 -22.63
N ASN A 431 5.65 -2.29 -23.03
CA ASN A 431 5.91 -0.88 -23.31
C ASN A 431 5.95 -0.07 -22.00
N LEU A 432 7.02 0.69 -21.77
CA LEU A 432 7.16 1.55 -20.60
C LEU A 432 6.73 2.98 -20.95
N ILE A 433 5.86 3.57 -20.15
CA ILE A 433 5.30 4.90 -20.41
C ILE A 433 5.52 5.81 -19.19
N PRO A 434 6.46 6.77 -19.27
CA PRO A 434 7.43 6.97 -20.34
C PRO A 434 8.53 5.89 -20.33
N ASN A 435 9.18 5.68 -21.48
CA ASN A 435 10.33 4.77 -21.61
C ASN A 435 11.59 5.35 -20.95
N ASP A 436 11.68 6.68 -20.86
CA ASP A 436 12.76 7.40 -20.23
C ASP A 436 12.29 8.63 -19.41
N ILE A 437 13.14 9.08 -18.48
CA ILE A 437 12.97 10.32 -17.71
C ILE A 437 14.23 11.16 -17.88
N SER A 438 14.06 12.40 -18.34
CA SER A 438 15.15 13.38 -18.42
C SER A 438 15.37 14.05 -17.06
N LEU A 439 16.62 14.22 -16.66
CA LEU A 439 17.05 14.78 -15.39
C LEU A 439 18.13 15.84 -15.61
N ASN A 440 18.10 16.89 -14.81
CA ASN A 440 19.20 17.83 -14.67
C ASN A 440 19.85 17.62 -13.30
N VAL A 441 21.03 16.99 -13.30
CA VAL A 441 21.79 16.78 -12.07
C VAL A 441 22.51 18.07 -11.75
N SER A 442 22.09 18.74 -10.66
CA SER A 442 22.65 20.00 -10.23
C SER A 442 23.79 19.81 -9.23
N GLU A 443 24.58 20.87 -9.04
CA GLU A 443 25.54 20.96 -7.95
C GLU A 443 24.85 20.84 -6.57
N CYS A 444 25.63 20.56 -5.53
CA CYS A 444 25.14 20.49 -4.17
C CYS A 444 24.61 21.85 -3.70
N GLN A 445 23.40 21.85 -3.14
CA GLN A 445 22.83 23.04 -2.52
C GLN A 445 23.65 23.46 -1.30
N GLU A 446 23.59 24.75 -0.95
CA GLU A 446 24.22 25.26 0.27
C GLU A 446 23.80 24.45 1.49
N GLY A 447 24.78 24.03 2.30
CA GLY A 447 24.57 23.22 3.51
C GLY A 447 24.74 21.71 3.32
N TYR A 448 24.86 21.22 2.09
CA TYR A 448 25.26 19.83 1.82
C TYR A 448 26.79 19.72 1.69
N ILE A 449 27.33 18.52 1.96
CA ILE A 449 28.75 18.21 1.82
C ILE A 449 28.98 17.50 0.50
N VAL A 450 29.97 17.96 -0.28
CA VAL A 450 30.42 17.28 -1.49
C VAL A 450 31.31 16.09 -1.09
N MET A 451 30.91 14.91 -1.53
CA MET A 451 31.58 13.63 -1.29
C MET A 451 32.01 13.00 -2.61
N LEU A 452 33.04 12.16 -2.59
CA LEU A 452 33.43 11.31 -3.72
C LEU A 452 33.11 9.86 -3.40
N ASN A 453 32.44 9.17 -4.33
CA ASN A 453 32.22 7.74 -4.18
C ASN A 453 33.44 6.95 -4.70
N LYS A 454 33.38 5.62 -4.58
CA LYS A 454 34.46 4.71 -5.06
C LYS A 454 34.72 4.76 -6.57
N TYR A 455 33.88 5.46 -7.34
CA TYR A 455 33.97 5.63 -8.79
C TYR A 455 34.38 7.06 -9.19
N ASN A 456 34.86 7.86 -8.24
CA ASN A 456 35.21 9.28 -8.43
C ASN A 456 34.03 10.15 -8.93
N ILE A 457 32.79 9.79 -8.61
CA ILE A 457 31.61 10.61 -8.89
C ILE A 457 31.34 11.48 -7.68
N THR A 458 31.15 12.78 -7.93
CA THR A 458 30.78 13.75 -6.89
C THR A 458 29.31 13.59 -6.50
N TYR A 459 29.02 13.64 -5.20
CA TYR A 459 27.65 13.56 -4.69
C TYR A 459 27.46 14.35 -3.40
N CYS A 460 26.20 14.65 -3.09
CA CYS A 460 25.82 15.49 -1.97
C CYS A 460 25.31 14.64 -0.82
N GLU A 461 25.88 14.83 0.37
CA GLU A 461 25.36 14.24 1.60
C GLU A 461 24.92 15.31 2.59
N LYS A 462 23.89 14.99 3.37
CA LYS A 462 23.56 15.78 4.54
C LYS A 462 24.66 15.60 5.60
N PRO A 463 25.07 16.66 6.32
CA PRO A 463 26.03 16.53 7.40
C PRO A 463 25.53 15.54 8.46
N ILE A 464 26.34 14.53 8.79
CA ILE A 464 26.05 13.59 9.88
C ILE A 464 26.35 14.30 11.19
N CYS A 465 25.42 14.21 12.14
CA CYS A 465 25.59 14.82 13.46
C CYS A 465 26.00 13.79 14.50
N ILE A 466 26.75 14.24 15.52
CA ILE A 466 26.92 13.47 16.76
C ILE A 466 25.53 13.27 17.38
N ASN A 467 25.29 12.11 17.99
CA ASN A 467 24.01 11.69 18.59
C ASN A 467 23.36 12.73 19.53
N ASP A 468 24.12 13.71 20.03
CA ASP A 468 23.65 14.77 20.92
C ASP A 468 22.95 15.95 20.21
N CYS A 469 22.89 15.97 18.86
CA CYS A 469 22.16 17.02 18.12
C CYS A 469 20.64 16.76 18.07
N ILE A 470 20.01 16.66 19.23
CA ILE A 470 18.60 16.24 19.37
C ILE A 470 17.62 17.35 18.91
N ASN A 471 18.04 18.62 18.85
CA ASN A 471 17.16 19.78 18.58
C ASN A 471 17.80 20.85 17.67
N GLY A 472 18.71 20.46 16.78
CA GLY A 472 19.39 21.38 15.87
C GLY A 472 19.50 20.84 14.46
N ASN A 473 19.70 21.75 13.50
CA ASN A 473 20.09 21.37 12.15
C ASN A 473 21.61 21.17 12.15
N CYS A 474 22.03 20.02 11.62
CA CYS A 474 23.45 19.78 11.37
C CYS A 474 23.90 20.69 10.24
N VAL A 475 24.78 21.63 10.54
CA VAL A 475 25.36 22.51 9.52
C VAL A 475 26.83 22.19 9.38
N TYR A 476 27.27 22.22 8.14
CA TYR A 476 28.66 22.06 7.81
C TYR A 476 29.48 23.25 8.33
N ASN A 477 30.64 22.98 8.95
CA ASN A 477 31.55 24.03 9.41
C ASN A 477 32.59 24.37 8.34
N MET A 478 32.37 25.45 7.60
CA MET A 478 33.26 25.88 6.50
C MET A 478 34.72 26.12 6.93
N ASN A 479 34.97 26.42 8.21
CA ASN A 479 36.32 26.73 8.70
C ASN A 479 37.24 25.50 8.80
N ASN A 480 36.67 24.29 8.87
CA ASN A 480 37.43 23.03 9.00
C ASN A 480 37.18 22.11 7.80
N TYR A 481 37.10 22.68 6.59
CA TYR A 481 36.75 21.90 5.40
C TYR A 481 37.82 20.89 5.03
N ILE A 482 37.50 19.60 5.23
CA ILE A 482 38.22 18.50 4.61
C ILE A 482 37.36 18.01 3.45
N PRO A 483 37.85 18.14 2.19
CA PRO A 483 37.11 17.67 1.03
C PRO A 483 36.75 16.18 1.18
N TYR A 484 35.51 15.84 0.81
CA TYR A 484 35.05 14.45 0.70
C TYR A 484 35.00 13.66 2.01
N GLN A 485 34.89 14.35 3.16
CA GLN A 485 34.73 13.70 4.46
C GLN A 485 33.53 14.27 5.24
N ASN A 486 32.53 13.42 5.51
CA ASN A 486 31.35 13.74 6.32
C ASN A 486 31.54 13.24 7.77
N ASN A 487 32.46 13.85 8.51
CA ASN A 487 32.78 13.44 9.89
C ASN A 487 31.87 14.14 10.90
N PRO A 488 31.13 13.40 11.76
CA PRO A 488 30.28 13.99 12.80
C PRO A 488 31.02 14.96 13.74
N LEU A 489 32.31 14.74 13.99
CA LEU A 489 33.13 15.59 14.86
C LEU A 489 33.44 16.96 14.25
N LEU A 490 33.36 17.10 12.93
CA LEU A 490 33.66 18.34 12.21
C LEU A 490 32.40 19.17 11.93
N ASN A 491 31.23 18.52 11.94
CA ASN A 491 29.94 19.16 11.71
C ASN A 491 29.44 19.86 12.99
N LYS A 492 28.84 21.06 12.84
CA LYS A 492 28.33 21.83 13.97
C LYS A 492 26.82 21.66 14.08
N CYS A 493 26.34 21.25 15.26
CA CYS A 493 24.93 21.31 15.57
C CYS A 493 24.50 22.77 15.80
N LYS A 494 23.73 23.34 14.88
CA LYS A 494 23.12 24.66 15.07
C LYS A 494 21.74 24.46 15.67
N CYS A 495 21.61 24.76 16.97
CA CYS A 495 20.32 24.70 17.66
C CYS A 495 19.31 25.61 16.97
N ASN A 496 18.06 25.15 16.87
CA ASN A 496 16.98 26.02 16.42
C ASN A 496 16.77 27.18 17.41
N PRO A 497 16.49 28.41 16.95
CA PRO A 497 16.31 29.55 17.82
C PRO A 497 15.19 29.30 18.85
N GLY A 498 15.48 29.47 20.14
CA GLY A 498 14.53 29.29 21.25
C GLY A 498 14.83 28.17 22.26
N TYR A 499 15.87 27.36 22.03
CA TYR A 499 16.17 26.17 22.86
C TYR A 499 17.11 26.37 24.06
N ASN A 500 17.39 27.61 24.50
CA ASN A 500 18.11 27.89 25.76
C ASN A 500 17.16 27.81 26.97
N VAL A 501 16.57 26.64 27.24
CA VAL A 501 15.64 26.46 28.37
C VAL A 501 16.32 25.61 29.46
N ILE A 502 16.38 26.16 30.68
CA ILE A 502 16.85 25.45 31.88
C ILE A 502 16.03 24.15 32.04
N ASN A 503 16.69 23.01 32.21
CA ASN A 503 16.01 21.72 32.36
C ASN A 503 15.37 21.59 33.76
N PHE A 504 14.08 21.95 33.89
CA PHE A 504 13.30 21.81 35.12
C PHE A 504 13.12 20.36 35.58
N GLY A 505 13.36 19.37 34.71
CA GLY A 505 13.29 17.96 35.08
C GLY A 505 14.26 17.63 36.22
N PHE A 506 15.48 18.16 36.16
CA PHE A 506 16.49 17.93 37.19
C PHE A 506 16.11 18.56 38.54
N ILE A 507 15.62 19.80 38.53
CA ILE A 507 15.17 20.50 39.75
C ILE A 507 14.01 19.74 40.43
N LYS A 508 13.06 19.22 39.65
CA LYS A 508 11.94 18.42 40.19
C LYS A 508 12.41 17.13 40.88
N LEU A 509 13.42 16.45 40.31
CA LEU A 509 13.99 15.24 40.91
C LEU A 509 14.68 15.55 42.24
N ILE A 510 15.45 16.64 42.31
CA ILE A 510 16.06 17.11 43.57
C ILE A 510 14.99 17.40 44.62
N LEU A 511 13.91 18.10 44.26
CA LEU A 511 12.83 18.40 45.20
C LEU A 511 12.15 17.13 45.74
N ILE A 512 11.90 16.13 44.90
CA ILE A 512 11.36 14.84 45.37
C ILE A 512 12.32 14.17 46.36
N GLN A 513 13.63 14.18 46.07
CA GLN A 513 14.63 13.60 46.99
C GLN A 513 14.67 14.33 48.33
N ILE A 514 14.65 15.66 48.33
CA ILE A 514 14.59 16.48 49.56
C ILE A 514 13.33 16.14 50.35
N GLY A 515 12.17 16.03 49.68
CA GLY A 515 10.91 15.67 50.32
C GLY A 515 10.97 14.28 50.98
N SER A 516 11.49 13.28 50.27
CA SER A 516 11.65 11.92 50.79
C SER A 516 12.61 11.85 51.97
N ILE A 517 13.76 12.55 51.91
CA ILE A 517 14.71 12.62 53.01
C ILE A 517 14.06 13.25 54.24
N SER A 518 13.29 14.32 54.05
CA SER A 518 12.55 14.99 55.14
C SER A 518 11.59 14.04 55.84
N MET A 519 10.81 13.25 55.08
CA MET A 519 9.94 12.22 55.65
C MET A 519 10.71 11.12 56.39
N MET A 520 11.86 10.68 55.87
CA MET A 520 12.68 9.67 56.54
C MET A 520 13.26 10.17 57.87
N ILE A 521 13.70 11.44 57.91
CA ILE A 521 14.13 12.08 59.16
C ILE A 521 12.99 12.09 60.17
N SER A 522 11.76 12.41 59.75
CA SER A 522 10.59 12.38 60.62
C SER A 522 10.36 11.00 61.27
N LEU A 523 10.50 9.92 60.50
CA LEU A 523 10.34 8.54 61.00
C LEU A 523 11.40 8.18 62.05
N VAL A 524 12.65 8.59 61.84
CA VAL A 524 13.74 8.37 62.82
C VAL A 524 13.43 9.10 64.13
N LEU A 525 12.83 10.29 64.06
CA LEU A 525 12.49 11.10 65.22
C LEU A 525 11.28 10.57 66.02
N LEU A 526 10.48 9.65 65.46
CA LEU A 526 9.25 9.14 66.08
C LEU A 526 9.49 8.38 67.40
N GLY A 527 10.70 7.82 67.59
CA GLY A 527 11.05 7.01 68.76
C GLY A 527 11.49 7.80 70.01
N HIS A 528 11.60 9.13 69.93
CA HIS A 528 12.15 9.93 71.02
C HIS A 528 11.06 10.57 71.90
N MET A 529 11.23 10.44 73.22
CA MET A 529 10.27 10.88 74.24
C MET A 529 10.29 12.39 74.54
N SER A 530 10.90 13.21 73.68
CA SER A 530 11.00 14.66 73.94
C SER A 530 9.96 15.45 73.14
N PHE A 531 9.45 16.49 73.80
CA PHE A 531 8.43 17.38 73.25
C PHE A 531 8.89 18.06 71.94
N SER A 532 10.08 18.66 71.96
CA SER A 532 10.63 19.37 70.79
C SER A 532 10.91 18.42 69.63
N ILE A 533 11.35 17.19 69.92
CA ILE A 533 11.60 16.19 68.86
C ILE A 533 10.29 15.71 68.25
N SER A 534 9.22 15.54 69.04
CA SER A 534 7.89 15.20 68.53
C SER A 534 7.35 16.28 67.57
N MET A 535 7.59 17.55 67.88
CA MET A 535 7.20 18.66 66.99
C MET A 535 8.04 18.69 65.71
N LEU A 536 9.34 18.45 65.84
CA LEU A 536 10.26 18.43 64.71
C LEU A 536 9.94 17.26 63.76
N SER A 537 9.60 16.09 64.32
CA SER A 537 9.10 14.93 63.56
C SER A 537 7.85 15.31 62.77
N LEU A 538 6.87 15.96 63.40
CA LEU A 538 5.65 16.43 62.73
C LEU A 538 5.96 17.43 61.60
N LEU A 539 6.83 18.42 61.85
CA LEU A 539 7.21 19.42 60.84
C LEU A 539 7.90 18.79 59.64
N PHE A 540 8.88 17.92 59.85
CA PHE A 540 9.59 17.26 58.76
C PHE A 540 8.69 16.32 57.95
N GLN A 541 7.74 15.64 58.60
CA GLN A 541 6.77 14.79 57.90
C GLN A 541 5.99 15.61 56.86
N HIS A 542 5.35 16.70 57.32
CA HIS A 542 4.44 17.49 56.48
C HIS A 542 5.19 18.39 55.49
N ILE A 543 6.38 18.90 55.83
CA ILE A 543 7.23 19.60 54.86
C ILE A 543 7.61 18.68 53.71
N GLY A 544 8.03 17.44 54.01
CA GLY A 544 8.39 16.47 52.98
C GLY A 544 7.21 16.14 52.05
N MET A 545 6.04 15.90 52.63
CA MET A 545 4.81 15.63 51.88
C MET A 545 4.38 16.79 50.99
N ILE A 546 4.45 18.04 51.48
CA ILE A 546 4.11 19.24 50.71
C ILE A 546 5.04 19.41 49.51
N ILE A 547 6.35 19.20 49.67
CA ILE A 547 7.31 19.32 48.58
C ILE A 547 6.97 18.32 47.45
N ILE A 548 6.74 17.05 47.80
CA ILE A 548 6.39 15.99 46.83
C ILE A 548 5.06 16.33 46.14
N THR A 549 4.07 16.75 46.92
CA THR A 549 2.73 17.14 46.44
C THR A 549 2.79 18.25 45.40
N VAL A 550 3.59 19.29 45.64
CA VAL A 550 3.72 20.39 44.67
C VAL A 550 4.37 19.91 43.37
N VAL A 551 5.40 19.07 43.44
CA VAL A 551 6.01 18.50 42.22
C VAL A 551 4.97 17.70 41.43
N PHE A 552 4.14 16.90 42.09
CA PHE A 552 3.06 16.13 41.45
C PHE A 552 2.01 17.04 40.79
N ILE A 553 1.51 18.05 41.51
CA ILE A 553 0.54 19.02 40.98
C ILE A 553 1.11 19.74 39.75
N THR A 554 2.37 20.17 39.81
CA THR A 554 2.97 20.89 38.68
C THR A 554 3.10 20.00 37.44
N ASN A 555 3.45 18.72 37.59
CA ASN A 555 3.54 17.79 36.45
C ASN A 555 2.16 17.48 35.85
N ILE A 556 1.15 17.28 36.70
CA ILE A 556 -0.24 17.08 36.28
C ILE A 556 -0.72 18.31 35.50
N TYR A 557 -0.49 19.51 36.01
CA TYR A 557 -0.90 20.74 35.31
C TYR A 557 -0.15 20.92 33.98
N SER A 558 1.16 20.69 33.95
CA SER A 558 1.93 20.75 32.70
C SER A 558 1.40 19.75 31.66
N ALA A 559 0.96 18.57 32.11
CA ALA A 559 0.32 17.58 31.25
C ALA A 559 -1.02 18.07 30.69
N PHE A 560 -1.87 18.69 31.51
CA PHE A 560 -3.14 19.26 31.05
C PHE A 560 -2.95 20.38 30.03
N LYS A 561 -1.89 21.18 30.19
CA LYS A 561 -1.64 22.34 29.33
C LYS A 561 -0.94 21.98 28.01
N LEU A 562 -0.10 20.94 28.01
CA LEU A 562 0.70 20.53 26.85
C LEU A 562 0.15 19.28 26.14
N GLY A 563 -0.64 18.45 26.82
CA GLY A 563 -1.19 17.22 26.27
C GLY A 563 -2.23 17.49 25.18
N ILE A 564 -2.31 16.58 24.20
CA ILE A 564 -3.29 16.61 23.11
C ILE A 564 -4.37 15.59 23.44
N TYR A 565 -5.65 15.94 23.41
CA TYR A 565 -6.72 15.00 23.79
C TYR A 565 -6.91 13.91 22.71
N ASN A 566 -6.99 12.64 23.10
CA ASN A 566 -7.02 11.47 22.22
C ASN A 566 -8.43 11.17 21.68
N ASN A 567 -9.02 12.10 20.92
CA ASN A 567 -10.28 11.84 20.24
C ASN A 567 -10.22 12.42 18.82
N GLU A 568 -10.26 11.56 17.80
CA GLU A 568 -10.07 11.92 16.38
C GLU A 568 -11.02 13.03 15.91
N ASN A 569 -12.25 13.08 16.45
CA ASN A 569 -13.24 14.11 16.11
C ASN A 569 -12.97 15.45 16.81
N GLU A 570 -12.25 15.47 17.94
CA GLU A 570 -11.92 16.70 18.66
C GLU A 570 -10.58 17.30 18.23
N ILE A 571 -9.66 16.54 17.61
CA ILE A 571 -8.43 17.10 17.02
C ILE A 571 -8.78 18.18 15.99
N LYS A 572 -9.78 17.94 15.13
CA LYS A 572 -10.31 18.93 14.17
C LYS A 572 -10.95 20.14 14.85
N ILE A 573 -11.57 19.95 16.02
CA ILE A 573 -12.16 21.04 16.82
C ILE A 573 -11.06 21.84 17.53
N TYR A 574 -10.01 21.18 17.99
CA TYR A 574 -8.85 21.80 18.64
C TYR A 574 -8.01 22.60 17.65
N GLU A 575 -7.80 22.10 16.42
CA GLU A 575 -7.20 22.87 15.33
C GLU A 575 -8.00 24.15 15.06
N LYS A 576 -9.34 24.04 15.03
CA LYS A 576 -10.23 25.19 14.87
C LYS A 576 -10.13 26.17 16.05
N GLN A 577 -10.12 25.68 17.29
CA GLN A 577 -9.99 26.50 18.50
C GLN A 577 -8.59 27.12 18.69
N LEU A 578 -7.51 26.43 18.30
CA LEU A 578 -6.15 26.98 18.24
C LEU A 578 -6.07 28.09 17.19
N SER A 579 -6.71 27.90 16.03
CA SER A 579 -6.82 28.96 15.02
C SER A 579 -7.58 30.18 15.55
N ASP A 580 -8.68 29.97 16.29
CA ASP A 580 -9.53 31.03 16.81
C ASP A 580 -8.92 31.77 18.02
N SER A 581 -8.22 31.07 18.90
CA SER A 581 -7.53 31.66 20.06
C SER A 581 -6.30 32.47 19.65
N CYS A 582 -5.56 32.02 18.63
CA CYS A 582 -4.54 32.81 17.96
C CYS A 582 -5.11 34.05 17.25
N LYS A 583 -6.28 33.94 16.60
CA LYS A 583 -6.95 35.09 15.98
C LYS A 583 -7.42 36.12 17.02
N ARG A 584 -7.94 35.70 18.17
CA ARG A 584 -8.40 36.61 19.25
C ARG A 584 -7.26 37.34 19.96
N SER A 585 -6.09 36.71 20.16
CA SER A 585 -4.93 37.37 20.78
C SER A 585 -4.30 38.46 19.88
N LYS A 586 -4.42 38.32 18.55
CA LYS A 586 -4.03 39.37 17.60
C LYS A 586 -5.13 40.39 17.36
N ALA A 587 -6.42 40.03 17.31
CA ALA A 587 -7.50 40.99 17.07
C ALA A 587 -7.59 42.11 18.14
N SER A 588 -7.24 41.83 19.39
CA SER A 588 -7.21 42.84 20.47
C SER A 588 -5.95 43.73 20.47
N LYS A 589 -4.83 43.27 19.91
CA LYS A 589 -3.59 44.06 19.78
C LYS A 589 -3.48 44.79 18.43
N PHE A 590 -3.97 44.21 17.33
CA PHE A 590 -3.91 44.81 15.99
C PHE A 590 -4.97 45.89 15.77
N SER A 591 -6.16 45.78 16.38
CA SER A 591 -7.19 46.84 16.31
C SER A 591 -6.77 48.14 17.01
N ASN A 592 -5.91 48.04 18.04
CA ASN A 592 -5.36 49.20 18.74
C ASN A 592 -4.10 49.79 18.06
N LEU A 593 -3.31 48.97 17.33
CA LEU A 593 -2.18 49.46 16.53
C LEU A 593 -2.64 50.09 15.21
N TYR A 594 -3.63 49.52 14.52
CA TYR A 594 -4.16 50.06 13.27
C TYR A 594 -4.96 51.37 13.46
N LYS A 595 -5.60 51.56 14.63
CA LYS A 595 -6.19 52.86 15.03
C LYS A 595 -5.16 53.92 15.42
N ARG A 596 -3.94 53.53 15.81
CA ARG A 596 -2.84 54.46 16.13
C ARG A 596 -2.04 54.89 14.90
N THR A 597 -1.84 54.02 13.92
CA THR A 597 -1.13 54.36 12.66
C THR A 597 -1.95 55.19 11.68
N LYS A 598 -3.29 55.04 11.63
CA LYS A 598 -4.14 55.94 10.83
C LYS A 598 -4.24 57.37 11.38
N LYS A 599 -4.05 57.57 12.70
CA LYS A 599 -3.99 58.91 13.31
C LYS A 599 -2.62 59.59 13.20
N SER A 600 -1.52 58.84 12.97
CA SER A 600 -0.20 59.42 12.72
C SER A 600 0.11 59.66 11.25
N GLN A 601 -0.51 58.92 10.31
CA GLN A 601 -0.32 59.13 8.86
C GLN A 601 -1.23 60.21 8.24
N GLN A 602 -2.29 60.67 8.93
CA GLN A 602 -3.10 61.83 8.50
C GLN A 602 -2.54 63.20 8.97
N LYS A 603 -1.46 63.22 9.77
CA LYS A 603 -0.81 64.45 10.23
C LYS A 603 0.50 64.79 9.50
N TYR A 604 0.94 63.96 8.55
CA TYR A 604 2.19 64.15 7.79
C TYR A 604 2.01 64.32 6.27
N SER A 605 0.77 64.45 5.74
CA SER A 605 0.52 64.73 4.32
C SER A 605 0.05 66.16 4.01
N LYS A 606 0.36 67.12 4.88
CA LYS A 606 0.21 68.56 4.61
C LYS A 606 1.45 69.30 5.12
N ASN A 607 2.56 69.22 4.36
CA ASN A 607 3.56 70.28 4.19
C ASN A 607 4.81 69.72 3.51
N SER A 608 4.85 69.80 2.18
CA SER A 608 6.10 69.94 1.42
C SER A 608 5.77 70.35 -0.03
N LYS A 609 5.37 71.60 -0.20
CA LYS A 609 5.56 72.32 -1.47
C LYS A 609 6.92 73.03 -1.40
N SER A 610 7.55 73.13 -2.57
CA SER A 610 8.66 74.01 -2.96
C SER A 610 10.04 73.75 -2.35
N ASN A 611 10.93 73.09 -3.12
CA ASN A 611 12.05 73.73 -3.83
C ASN A 611 13.10 72.68 -4.23
N SER A 612 13.15 72.35 -5.52
CA SER A 612 14.24 71.59 -6.12
C SER A 612 15.19 72.55 -6.86
N LYS A 613 16.43 72.69 -6.36
CA LYS A 613 17.57 73.17 -7.13
C LYS A 613 18.72 72.17 -6.97
N TYR A 614 19.16 71.66 -8.13
CA TYR A 614 20.49 71.19 -8.49
C TYR A 614 21.20 70.09 -7.68
N GLY A 615 21.68 69.07 -8.41
CA GLY A 615 22.93 68.36 -8.08
C GLY A 615 22.91 66.86 -8.32
N ASN A 616 23.16 66.45 -9.56
CA ASN A 616 23.86 65.25 -10.04
C ASN A 616 24.28 64.18 -9.01
N ASP A 617 23.84 62.92 -9.18
CA ASP A 617 24.67 61.86 -9.80
C ASP A 617 23.97 60.48 -9.84
N ASN A 618 24.17 59.80 -10.98
CA ASN A 618 24.04 58.38 -11.30
C ASN A 618 22.66 57.72 -11.66
N PRO A 619 22.50 57.19 -12.90
CA PRO A 619 21.28 56.52 -13.36
C PRO A 619 21.45 55.00 -13.46
N GLN A 620 20.88 54.21 -12.53
CA GLN A 620 20.76 52.74 -12.72
C GLN A 620 19.58 52.07 -12.00
N MET A 621 18.44 52.75 -11.84
CA MET A 621 17.28 52.11 -11.18
C MET A 621 15.92 52.62 -11.69
N ILE A 622 15.75 52.66 -13.02
CA ILE A 622 14.45 52.92 -13.67
C ILE A 622 14.26 51.91 -14.81
N MET A 623 14.12 50.63 -14.47
CA MET A 623 13.56 49.63 -15.40
C MET A 623 12.92 48.45 -14.65
N ALA A 624 12.30 48.70 -13.49
CA ALA A 624 11.57 47.68 -12.73
C ALA A 624 10.12 48.07 -12.38
N ASN A 625 9.71 49.33 -12.64
CA ASN A 625 8.39 49.83 -12.26
C ASN A 625 7.44 50.15 -13.43
N GLN A 626 7.79 49.76 -14.66
CA GLN A 626 6.92 49.96 -15.84
C GLN A 626 6.33 48.67 -16.44
N ILE A 627 6.65 47.49 -15.89
CA ILE A 627 6.05 46.21 -16.34
C ILE A 627 4.89 45.76 -15.42
N LEU A 628 4.78 46.30 -14.20
CA LEU A 628 3.76 45.86 -13.24
C LEU A 628 2.35 46.45 -13.45
N ASN A 629 2.15 47.34 -14.43
CA ASN A 629 0.87 48.04 -14.64
C ASN A 629 0.17 47.73 -15.97
N SER A 630 0.66 46.79 -16.80
CA SER A 630 0.06 46.46 -18.10
C SER A 630 -0.64 45.10 -18.18
N LEU A 631 -0.78 44.34 -17.09
CA LEU A 631 -1.56 43.10 -17.07
C LEU A 631 -2.72 43.19 -16.08
N LYS A 632 -3.71 44.00 -16.44
CA LYS A 632 -5.09 43.85 -15.99
C LYS A 632 -5.96 43.67 -17.22
N TYR A 633 -6.09 42.41 -17.64
CA TYR A 633 -7.24 41.97 -18.41
C TYR A 633 -7.70 40.61 -17.89
N ASP A 634 -9.03 40.49 -17.83
CA ASP A 634 -9.81 39.39 -17.31
C ASP A 634 -9.36 38.02 -17.84
N ASN A 635 -9.19 37.07 -16.93
CA ASN A 635 -9.55 35.67 -17.17
C ASN A 635 -9.93 35.03 -15.83
N GLY A 636 -11.18 34.56 -15.78
CA GLY A 636 -11.75 33.85 -14.66
C GLY A 636 -11.18 32.44 -14.51
N SER A 637 -11.32 31.95 -13.26
CA SER A 637 -11.24 30.55 -12.84
C SER A 637 -10.02 29.74 -13.28
N GLU A 638 -8.92 29.81 -12.53
CA GLU A 638 -7.99 28.67 -12.30
C GLU A 638 -6.83 29.00 -11.32
N ASN A 639 -7.05 29.83 -10.28
CA ASN A 639 -5.98 30.29 -9.37
C ASN A 639 -6.13 29.85 -7.90
N ASP A 640 -6.87 28.77 -7.62
CA ASP A 640 -7.10 28.31 -6.24
C ASP A 640 -6.13 27.22 -5.75
N ILE A 641 -5.28 26.64 -6.60
CA ILE A 641 -4.37 25.56 -6.17
C ILE A 641 -3.02 26.11 -5.66
N GLY A 642 -2.51 27.20 -6.25
CA GLY A 642 -1.23 27.81 -5.88
C GLY A 642 -1.23 28.62 -4.58
N LYS A 643 -2.41 28.97 -4.04
CA LYS A 643 -2.53 29.65 -2.74
C LYS A 643 -2.51 28.71 -1.54
N SER A 644 -2.71 27.41 -1.74
CA SER A 644 -2.77 26.46 -0.61
C SER A 644 -1.42 26.25 0.07
N TYR A 645 -0.32 26.20 -0.71
CA TYR A 645 1.02 25.96 -0.16
C TYR A 645 1.59 27.16 0.62
N GLU A 646 1.30 28.41 0.23
CA GLU A 646 1.74 29.58 1.00
C GLU A 646 0.94 29.79 2.31
N ASP A 647 -0.29 29.29 2.37
CA ASP A 647 -1.11 29.34 3.58
C ASP A 647 -0.73 28.23 4.59
N ASP A 648 -0.21 27.10 4.12
CA ASP A 648 0.28 26.02 4.98
C ASP A 648 1.54 26.42 5.78
N ASP A 649 2.50 27.10 5.16
CA ASP A 649 3.72 27.58 5.86
C ASP A 649 3.39 28.66 6.92
N LYS A 650 2.44 29.55 6.63
CA LYS A 650 1.97 30.54 7.63
C LYS A 650 1.23 29.86 8.78
N THR A 651 0.47 28.81 8.49
CA THR A 651 -0.26 28.03 9.51
C THR A 651 0.72 27.31 10.42
N TYR A 652 1.79 26.72 9.87
CA TYR A 652 2.84 26.07 10.65
C TYR A 652 3.55 27.05 11.61
N ILE A 653 3.95 28.23 11.12
CA ILE A 653 4.58 29.27 11.95
C ILE A 653 3.63 29.76 13.07
N LEU A 654 2.32 29.82 12.80
CA LEU A 654 1.32 30.20 13.81
C LEU A 654 1.16 29.13 14.90
N ILE A 655 1.10 27.85 14.51
CA ILE A 655 1.03 26.72 15.45
C ILE A 655 2.29 26.70 16.33
N GLN A 656 3.47 26.87 15.73
CA GLN A 656 4.75 26.89 16.46
C GLN A 656 4.80 28.02 17.50
N ASN A 657 4.34 29.22 17.15
CA ASN A 657 4.27 30.34 18.09
C ASN A 657 3.26 30.10 19.23
N CYS A 658 2.13 29.45 18.93
CA CYS A 658 1.15 29.09 19.95
C CYS A 658 1.72 28.08 20.95
N TYR A 659 2.39 27.05 20.44
CA TYR A 659 3.07 26.05 21.27
C TYR A 659 4.14 26.68 22.16
N PHE A 660 4.94 27.59 21.60
CA PHE A 660 5.97 28.32 22.36
C PHE A 660 5.37 29.16 23.50
N ASN A 661 4.21 29.79 23.28
CA ASN A 661 3.50 30.51 24.34
C ASN A 661 2.98 29.57 25.43
N CYS A 662 2.44 28.39 25.08
CA CYS A 662 2.03 27.38 26.05
C CYS A 662 3.22 26.90 26.90
N ILE A 663 4.38 26.65 26.28
CA ILE A 663 5.61 26.28 27.01
C ILE A 663 6.00 27.40 27.98
N LYS A 664 5.99 28.66 27.53
CA LYS A 664 6.34 29.81 28.37
C LYS A 664 5.38 29.97 29.55
N GLU A 665 4.08 29.74 29.36
CA GLU A 665 3.09 29.74 30.44
C GLU A 665 3.36 28.63 31.47
N VAL A 666 3.65 27.41 31.00
CA VAL A 666 4.01 26.27 31.87
C VAL A 666 5.28 26.57 32.66
N PHE A 667 6.28 27.18 32.02
CA PHE A 667 7.52 27.58 32.67
C PHE A 667 7.30 28.59 33.79
N ASN A 668 6.55 29.67 33.53
CA ASN A 668 6.23 30.68 34.53
C ASN A 668 5.44 30.07 35.71
N MET A 669 4.53 29.14 35.42
CA MET A 669 3.76 28.44 36.41
C MET A 669 4.65 27.55 37.30
N HIS A 670 5.64 26.84 36.75
CA HIS A 670 6.62 26.09 37.55
C HIS A 670 7.38 26.98 38.53
N ILE A 671 7.83 28.17 38.10
CA ILE A 671 8.50 29.13 38.97
C ILE A 671 7.56 29.58 40.10
N ASN A 672 6.33 29.94 39.77
CA ASN A 672 5.34 30.38 40.76
C ASN A 672 5.07 29.30 41.83
N PHE A 673 4.92 28.04 41.43
CA PHE A 673 4.73 26.93 42.37
C PHE A 673 5.92 26.73 43.29
N ILE A 674 7.15 26.78 42.78
CA ILE A 674 8.36 26.66 43.61
C ILE A 674 8.39 27.78 44.66
N VAL A 675 8.10 29.02 44.26
CA VAL A 675 8.05 30.17 45.18
C VAL A 675 6.97 29.98 46.24
N LEU A 676 5.77 29.52 45.85
CA LEU A 676 4.68 29.24 46.79
C LEU A 676 5.03 28.12 47.77
N THR A 677 5.74 27.07 47.34
CA THR A 677 6.22 26.01 48.23
C THR A 677 7.16 26.55 49.30
N ILE A 678 8.11 27.41 48.90
CA ILE A 678 9.06 28.02 49.83
C ILE A 678 8.29 28.85 50.87
N ILE A 679 7.32 29.66 50.45
CA ILE A 679 6.48 30.45 51.35
C ILE A 679 5.68 29.54 52.29
N ALA A 680 5.06 28.47 51.78
CA ALA A 680 4.29 27.54 52.60
C ALA A 680 5.14 26.84 53.67
N ILE A 681 6.36 26.43 53.32
CA ILE A 681 7.31 25.84 54.28
C ILE A 681 7.66 26.85 55.38
N VAL A 682 7.95 28.10 55.02
CA VAL A 682 8.26 29.16 55.99
C VAL A 682 7.07 29.44 56.92
N VAL A 683 5.85 29.46 56.40
CA VAL A 683 4.65 29.67 57.22
C VAL A 683 4.44 28.50 58.19
N ILE A 684 4.58 27.27 57.73
CA ILE A 684 4.41 26.07 58.57
C ILE A 684 5.47 26.01 59.65
N THR A 685 6.73 26.35 59.36
CA THR A 685 7.78 26.38 60.36
C THR A 685 7.54 27.47 61.41
N ILE A 686 7.09 28.67 61.01
CA ILE A 686 6.73 29.75 61.93
C ILE A 686 5.57 29.34 62.84
N ILE A 687 4.49 28.80 62.26
CA ILE A 687 3.35 28.29 63.04
C ILE A 687 3.82 27.21 64.00
N GLY A 688 4.69 26.31 63.53
CA GLY A 688 5.26 25.26 64.36
C GLY A 688 6.06 25.79 65.55
N LEU A 689 6.88 26.81 65.35
CA LEU A 689 7.64 27.49 66.41
C LEU A 689 6.72 28.22 67.40
N ILE A 690 5.67 28.88 66.91
CA ILE A 690 4.66 29.54 67.76
C ILE A 690 3.94 28.51 68.63
N LEU A 691 3.52 27.40 68.03
CA LEU A 691 2.88 26.30 68.75
C LEU A 691 3.82 25.75 69.81
N LEU A 692 5.08 25.47 69.45
CA LEU A 692 6.11 24.96 70.36
C LEU A 692 6.29 25.89 71.57
N ASN A 693 6.42 27.19 71.35
CA ASN A 693 6.54 28.19 72.43
C ASN A 693 5.29 28.22 73.33
N LYS A 694 4.09 28.24 72.74
CA LYS A 694 2.83 28.29 73.50
C LYS A 694 2.66 27.03 74.36
N THR A 695 2.92 25.87 73.79
CA THR A 695 2.83 24.60 74.52
C THR A 695 3.91 24.44 75.57
N GLN A 696 5.14 24.94 75.33
CA GLN A 696 6.22 24.92 76.30
C GLN A 696 5.90 25.82 77.50
N SER A 697 5.30 26.99 77.28
CA SER A 697 4.87 27.88 78.36
C SER A 697 3.76 27.30 79.25
N ASN A 698 2.93 26.41 78.71
CA ASN A 698 1.90 25.69 79.48
C ASN A 698 2.47 24.52 80.30
N PHE A 699 3.77 24.22 80.17
CA PHE A 699 4.44 23.06 80.71
C PHE A 699 5.32 23.35 81.94
N ASP A 700 5.25 24.55 82.51
CA ASP A 700 6.04 24.97 83.68
C ASP A 700 5.85 24.02 84.89
N GLY A 701 6.77 23.06 85.02
CA GLY A 701 7.15 22.29 86.21
C GLY A 701 6.15 21.28 86.77
N LYS A 702 4.86 21.60 86.88
CA LYS A 702 3.90 20.78 87.65
C LYS A 702 3.09 19.77 86.83
N ASN A 703 3.04 19.89 85.51
CA ASN A 703 2.22 19.03 84.63
C ASN A 703 3.03 18.02 83.79
N ILE A 704 4.34 17.90 83.99
CA ILE A 704 5.18 16.94 83.23
C ILE A 704 4.75 15.48 83.49
N ILE A 705 4.24 15.18 84.69
CA ILE A 705 3.75 13.83 85.07
C ILE A 705 2.45 13.47 84.32
N VAL A 706 1.66 14.46 83.87
CA VAL A 706 0.30 14.24 83.33
C VAL A 706 0.28 13.60 81.93
N ASN A 707 1.39 13.65 81.18
CA ASN A 707 1.45 13.11 79.81
C ASN A 707 2.20 11.77 79.69
N LEU A 708 2.66 11.20 80.80
CA LEU A 708 3.14 9.82 80.84
C LEU A 708 1.97 8.91 81.23
N MET A 709 1.40 8.22 80.25
CA MET A 709 0.39 7.19 80.51
C MET A 709 1.11 5.88 80.79
N LEU A 710 0.71 5.16 81.84
CA LEU A 710 1.13 3.77 82.03
C LEU A 710 0.40 2.91 81.00
N ASP A 711 1.16 2.21 80.15
CA ASP A 711 0.61 1.17 79.29
C ASP A 711 0.20 -0.06 80.13
N ASN A 712 -0.47 -1.03 79.50
CA ASN A 712 -0.90 -2.29 80.11
C ASN A 712 0.26 -3.08 80.74
N ASP A 713 1.51 -2.84 80.31
CA ASP A 713 2.74 -3.42 80.86
C ASP A 713 3.37 -2.57 82.00
N ASN A 714 2.68 -1.54 82.50
CA ASN A 714 3.21 -0.54 83.44
C ASN A 714 4.44 0.23 82.93
N LYS A 715 4.62 0.34 81.61
CA LYS A 715 5.64 1.19 80.99
C LYS A 715 5.08 2.59 80.78
N PHE A 716 5.86 3.63 81.10
CA PHE A 716 5.47 5.01 80.81
C PHE A 716 5.58 5.30 79.31
N ILE A 717 4.43 5.52 78.66
CA ILE A 717 4.33 5.98 77.28
C ILE A 717 4.06 7.49 77.27
N PHE A 718 4.88 8.22 76.51
CA PHE A 718 4.69 9.65 76.28
C PHE A 718 3.57 9.85 75.26
N LYS A 719 2.47 10.48 75.69
CA LYS A 719 1.40 10.86 74.76
C LYS A 719 1.83 12.09 73.98
N ASN A 720 2.10 11.93 72.68
CA ASN A 720 2.47 13.05 71.81
C ASN A 720 1.36 14.13 71.82
N PRO A 721 1.63 15.33 72.34
CA PRO A 721 0.65 16.40 72.47
C PRO A 721 0.25 17.00 71.11
N PHE A 722 1.01 16.73 70.06
CA PHE A 722 0.75 17.23 68.72
C PHE A 722 -0.05 16.25 67.84
N SER A 723 -0.44 15.09 68.37
CA SER A 723 -1.21 14.07 67.63
C SER A 723 -2.47 14.62 66.96
N ASN A 724 -3.20 15.56 67.60
CA ASN A 724 -4.39 16.19 67.02
C ASN A 724 -4.08 17.13 65.83
N TYR A 725 -2.93 17.80 65.86
CA TYR A 725 -2.49 18.64 64.73
C TYR A 725 -2.02 17.77 63.56
N GLY A 726 -1.29 16.68 63.86
CA GLY A 726 -0.92 15.68 62.86
C GLY A 726 -2.14 15.03 62.21
N LEU A 727 -3.20 14.73 62.97
CA LEU A 727 -4.49 14.30 62.40
C LEU A 727 -5.00 15.32 61.37
N SER A 728 -5.09 16.58 61.77
CA SER A 728 -5.69 17.63 60.92
C SER A 728 -4.90 17.79 59.61
N LEU A 729 -3.57 17.73 59.68
CA LEU A 729 -2.69 17.79 58.53
C LEU A 729 -2.78 16.52 57.66
N ASN A 730 -2.81 15.32 58.26
CA ASN A 730 -3.02 14.06 57.53
C ASN A 730 -4.37 14.03 56.79
N ALA A 731 -5.44 14.56 57.42
CA ALA A 731 -6.76 14.66 56.78
C ALA A 731 -6.73 15.62 55.58
N PHE A 732 -6.07 16.77 55.72
CA PHE A 732 -5.88 17.72 54.63
C PHE A 732 -5.06 17.11 53.48
N GLU A 733 -3.97 16.40 53.79
CA GLU A 733 -3.17 15.67 52.81
C GLU A 733 -3.99 14.59 52.09
N CYS A 734 -4.80 13.82 52.81
CA CYS A 734 -5.69 12.82 52.23
C CYS A 734 -6.63 13.41 51.17
N ILE A 735 -7.20 14.58 51.45
CA ILE A 735 -8.05 15.31 50.50
C ILE A 735 -7.23 15.74 49.27
N ILE A 736 -6.04 16.30 49.47
CA ILE A 736 -5.19 16.73 48.37
C ILE A 736 -4.78 15.54 47.48
N TYR A 737 -4.32 14.42 48.06
CA TYR A 737 -3.93 13.26 47.26
C TYR A 737 -5.12 12.65 46.52
N THR A 738 -6.31 12.69 47.10
CA THR A 738 -7.53 12.27 46.40
C THR A 738 -7.80 13.17 45.19
N ILE A 739 -7.65 14.49 45.33
CA ILE A 739 -7.74 15.43 44.19
C ILE A 739 -6.67 15.13 43.14
N ILE A 740 -5.43 14.85 43.55
CA ILE A 740 -4.32 14.51 42.65
C ILE A 740 -4.62 13.23 41.88
N VAL A 741 -5.09 12.17 42.55
CA VAL A 741 -5.46 10.89 41.92
C VAL A 741 -6.60 11.09 40.92
N ILE A 742 -7.66 11.82 41.29
CA ILE A 742 -8.76 12.14 40.38
C ILE A 742 -8.27 12.94 39.17
N LYS A 743 -7.47 13.99 39.38
CA LYS A 743 -6.96 14.82 38.27
C LYS A 743 -5.98 14.05 37.38
N SER A 744 -5.16 13.16 37.95
CA SER A 744 -4.21 12.36 37.16
C SER A 744 -4.86 11.20 36.42
N SER A 745 -6.02 10.68 36.84
CA SER A 745 -6.75 9.70 36.04
C SER A 745 -7.35 10.31 34.77
N PHE A 746 -7.74 11.60 34.81
CA PHE A 746 -8.22 12.32 33.62
C PHE A 746 -7.12 12.53 32.57
N ILE A 747 -5.85 12.58 32.98
CA ILE A 747 -4.70 12.73 32.08
C ILE A 747 -4.60 11.54 31.11
N TRP A 748 -5.10 10.36 31.46
CA TRP A 748 -5.03 9.17 30.57
C TRP A 748 -5.76 9.34 29.24
N LYS A 749 -6.61 10.36 29.12
CA LYS A 749 -7.32 10.69 27.88
C LYS A 749 -6.49 11.52 26.90
N TYR A 750 -5.28 11.94 27.25
CA TYR A 750 -4.43 12.72 26.36
C TYR A 750 -3.30 11.85 25.77
N GLU A 751 -2.90 12.16 24.54
CA GLU A 751 -1.73 11.65 23.85
C GLU A 751 -0.54 12.63 23.95
N GLY A 752 0.67 12.13 23.72
CA GLY A 752 1.90 12.93 23.81
C GLY A 752 2.33 13.31 25.23
N ILE A 753 1.71 12.72 26.25
CA ILE A 753 2.04 13.01 27.65
C ILE A 753 3.32 12.32 28.09
N TYR A 754 4.08 12.98 28.96
CA TYR A 754 5.20 12.39 29.68
C TYR A 754 4.79 11.12 30.45
N ARG A 755 5.50 10.01 30.20
CA ARG A 755 5.32 8.73 30.93
C ARG A 755 5.33 8.89 32.46
N ILE A 756 6.03 9.91 32.97
CA ILE A 756 6.11 10.23 34.41
C ILE A 756 4.74 10.47 35.06
N ASN A 757 3.72 10.92 34.31
CA ASN A 757 2.40 11.17 34.90
C ASN A 757 1.66 9.88 35.29
N TYR A 758 1.91 8.77 34.57
CA TYR A 758 1.43 7.46 35.00
C TYR A 758 2.08 7.04 36.32
N THR A 759 3.39 7.25 36.43
CA THR A 759 4.12 6.98 37.68
C THR A 759 3.59 7.85 38.83
N ILE A 760 3.31 9.14 38.59
CA ILE A 760 2.73 10.04 39.59
C ILE A 760 1.35 9.57 40.05
N TYR A 761 0.49 9.10 39.14
CA TYR A 761 -0.81 8.53 39.51
C TYR A 761 -0.64 7.36 40.47
N TYR A 762 0.19 6.38 40.11
CA TYR A 762 0.41 5.19 40.95
C TYR A 762 1.09 5.56 42.28
N SER A 763 2.09 6.44 42.27
CA SER A 763 2.74 6.92 43.50
C SER A 763 1.77 7.67 44.41
N SER A 764 0.88 8.50 43.84
CA SER A 764 -0.14 9.23 44.61
C SER A 764 -1.18 8.26 45.19
N PHE A 765 -1.59 7.26 44.41
CA PHE A 765 -2.49 6.21 44.87
C PHE A 765 -1.87 5.37 46.00
N LEU A 766 -0.58 5.03 45.90
CA LEU A 766 0.14 4.34 46.96
C LEU A 766 0.28 5.19 48.23
N LEU A 767 0.64 6.47 48.10
CA LEU A 767 0.71 7.41 49.24
C LEU A 767 -0.66 7.57 49.91
N LEU A 768 -1.74 7.61 49.12
CA LEU A 768 -3.10 7.68 49.64
C LEU A 768 -3.48 6.37 50.37
N SER A 769 -3.24 5.21 49.74
CA SER A 769 -3.69 3.90 50.22
C SER A 769 -2.90 3.38 51.42
N PHE A 770 -1.58 3.62 51.46
CA PHE A 770 -0.71 3.13 52.53
C PHE A 770 -0.32 4.20 53.54
N GLY A 771 -0.47 5.49 53.20
CA GLY A 771 -0.14 6.61 54.07
C GLY A 771 -1.38 7.27 54.67
N ALA A 772 -2.00 8.16 53.88
CA ALA A 772 -3.01 9.07 54.41
C ALA A 772 -4.29 8.38 54.88
N ILE A 773 -4.82 7.40 54.13
CA ILE A 773 -6.06 6.69 54.48
C ILE A 773 -5.90 5.83 55.73
N PRO A 774 -4.89 4.94 55.87
CA PRO A 774 -4.72 4.15 57.08
C PRO A 774 -4.53 5.03 58.32
N ASN A 775 -3.75 6.12 58.19
CA ASN A 775 -3.59 7.09 59.27
C ASN A 775 -4.94 7.72 59.65
N PHE A 776 -5.75 8.13 58.67
CA PHE A 776 -7.07 8.69 58.94
C PHE A 776 -8.02 7.67 59.59
N ILE A 777 -8.09 6.44 59.05
CA ILE A 777 -8.94 5.35 59.56
C ILE A 777 -8.54 4.95 60.98
N LEU A 778 -7.25 4.73 61.24
CA LEU A 778 -6.74 4.40 62.57
C LEU A 778 -7.20 5.45 63.59
N ILE A 779 -7.22 6.72 63.19
CA ILE A 779 -7.62 7.79 64.09
C ILE A 779 -9.14 7.90 64.21
N CYS A 780 -9.92 7.67 63.16
CA CYS A 780 -11.38 7.53 63.28
C CYS A 780 -11.73 6.43 64.29
N PHE A 781 -11.06 5.28 64.23
CA PHE A 781 -11.22 4.21 65.22
C PHE A 781 -10.78 4.66 66.62
N TYR A 782 -9.68 5.39 66.76
CA TYR A 782 -9.24 5.92 68.05
C TYR A 782 -10.26 6.90 68.66
N VAL A 783 -10.81 7.82 67.87
CA VAL A 783 -11.83 8.79 68.32
C VAL A 783 -13.11 8.06 68.72
N VAL A 784 -13.59 7.11 67.90
CA VAL A 784 -14.76 6.28 68.23
C VAL A 784 -14.50 5.49 69.52
N PHE A 785 -13.32 4.90 69.66
CA PHE A 785 -12.94 4.16 70.87
C PHE A 785 -12.92 5.07 72.11
N GLN A 786 -12.41 6.30 72.01
CA GLN A 786 -12.44 7.26 73.12
C GLN A 786 -13.88 7.69 73.49
N ILE A 787 -14.76 7.88 72.50
CA ILE A 787 -16.17 8.18 72.73
C ILE A 787 -16.89 6.97 73.38
N CYS A 788 -16.58 5.75 72.97
CA CYS A 788 -17.12 4.55 73.59
C CYS A 788 -16.60 4.35 75.02
N LYS A 789 -15.31 4.61 75.26
CA LYS A 789 -14.69 4.52 76.59
C LYS A 789 -15.25 5.56 77.56
N SER A 790 -15.52 6.79 77.10
CA SER A 790 -16.14 7.81 77.96
C SER A 790 -17.59 7.49 78.31
N LYS A 791 -18.31 6.74 77.47
CA LYS A 791 -19.67 6.23 77.75
C LYS A 791 -19.72 5.00 78.65
N PHE A 792 -18.66 4.20 78.72
CA PHE A 792 -18.58 3.01 79.58
C PHE A 792 -18.07 3.30 81.00
N ASN A 793 -17.47 4.47 81.23
CA ASN A 793 -17.00 4.94 82.55
C ASN A 793 -17.98 5.90 83.25
N TYR A 794 -19.20 6.03 82.70
CA TYR A 794 -20.39 6.53 83.38
C TYR A 794 -21.32 5.33 83.60
#